data_AF-A0A523GSB7-F1
#
_entry.id   AF-A0A523GSB7-F1
#
_cell.length_a   1.000
_cell.length_b   1.000
_cell.length_c   1.000
_cell.angle_alpha   90.00
_cell.angle_beta   90.00
_cell.angle_gamma   90.00
#
_symmetry.space_group_name_H-M   'P 1'
#
loop_
_entity.id
_entity.type
_entity.pdbx_description
1 polymer ?
#
loop_
_entity_poly.entity_id
_entity_poly.type
_entity_poly.pdbx_seq_one_letter_code
_entity_poly.pdbx_strand_id
1 'polypeptide(L)'
;MGEHDIYDTSDPATMRRFTRQIINDIRAAEHMIQNEMFETGIRRIGAEQELFLVNERWHPSPVAMEILEANTDPRLVSELTRFNLEFNLDPLEFKGDCLSTLHSDIDDGLEYIRGLARQVNAEVALVGILPTIHSSDLRIENMAPMERYHALNDMIMELMGGTAQYRIGGVDELFYQHDNIMVEGCNSSFQTHFQVTPDEFAHYYNVAQLIAAPVLAASTNSPTLFGKRLWRETRIALFQQAIDTRSSNLYLRDMSPRVHFGSEWVNSSVLELYREDLVRFRVIMTSDFDNPFDSLENGIAPRLRALQLHNGTVYRWNRACYGITNGKPHLRIENRILPSGPSVIDEVANSAFWFGLEDGLANRHEDIRPLLVFDDVRSNFIAAAREGLSAEVNWIDGKMWPVAELIRTELLPIAREGLERNNIDESDIDRYLSVIDERVASRMTGSQWQLASLSKMKTAGSSRSQRLDTLVSKMVAFQKEGKAGHLWDIADTIDESVSKAPGLRVEHYMSTDLYTVHEDELIELVAVLMDWKNIRHVLIENKDHSLVGIVTHRAILRYLAASKTSGSDKDEPVSDVMTVDPIFISPETSTRQAISLMREHKVGALPVVRDGQLVGIVTETDFSRMASRMLDESLGQDQ
;
A
#
# COMPACT_ATOMS: atom_id res chain seq x y z
N MET A 1 3.92 9.48 18.87
CA MET A 1 3.22 10.49 18.06
C MET A 1 1.91 10.81 18.75
N GLY A 2 1.70 12.05 19.20
CA GLY A 2 0.62 12.40 20.12
C GLY A 2 -0.44 13.27 19.46
N GLU A 3 -1.67 13.22 19.96
CA GLU A 3 -2.78 14.10 19.60
C GLU A 3 -2.30 15.55 19.38
N HIS A 4 -2.52 16.05 18.17
CA HIS A 4 -2.24 17.44 17.82
C HIS A 4 -3.59 18.13 17.66
N ASP A 5 -3.88 19.09 18.52
CA ASP A 5 -4.90 20.11 18.24
C ASP A 5 -4.50 20.81 16.94
N ILE A 6 -5.19 20.48 15.86
CA ILE A 6 -4.92 20.99 14.52
C ILE A 6 -5.92 22.10 14.24
N TYR A 7 -5.39 23.27 13.93
CA TYR A 7 -6.19 24.45 13.69
C TYR A 7 -6.51 24.62 12.22
N ASP A 8 -7.71 25.17 11.96
CA ASP A 8 -8.20 25.56 10.65
C ASP A 8 -7.16 26.40 9.89
N THR A 9 -6.75 25.90 8.73
CA THR A 9 -5.73 26.46 7.85
C THR A 9 -6.30 27.52 6.89
N SER A 10 -7.59 27.85 7.01
CA SER A 10 -8.27 28.86 6.20
C SER A 10 -7.81 30.31 6.48
N ASP A 11 -7.19 30.61 7.64
CA ASP A 11 -6.66 31.94 7.96
C ASP A 11 -5.22 32.15 7.42
N PRO A 12 -5.01 33.04 6.42
CA PRO A 12 -3.68 33.33 5.91
C PRO A 12 -2.72 33.90 6.97
N ALA A 13 -3.22 34.55 8.02
CA ALA A 13 -2.37 35.06 9.09
C ALA A 13 -1.80 33.93 9.96
N THR A 14 -2.61 32.92 10.31
CA THR A 14 -2.17 31.68 10.97
C THR A 14 -1.10 30.97 10.14
N MET A 15 -1.32 30.80 8.83
CA MET A 15 -0.33 30.18 7.94
C MET A 15 1.00 30.92 7.90
N ARG A 16 0.97 32.27 7.86
CA ARG A 16 2.19 33.09 7.91
C ARG A 16 2.92 32.96 9.25
N ARG A 17 2.19 32.91 10.37
CA ARG A 17 2.79 32.71 11.70
C ARG A 17 3.45 31.33 11.79
N PHE A 18 2.76 30.28 11.35
CA PHE A 18 3.29 28.92 11.35
C PHE A 18 4.50 28.76 10.42
N THR A 19 4.46 29.34 9.21
CA THR A 19 5.61 29.35 8.30
C THR A 19 6.83 30.04 8.93
N ARG A 20 6.63 31.17 9.61
CA ARG A 20 7.70 31.84 10.35
C ARG A 20 8.26 30.95 11.45
N GLN A 21 7.39 30.20 12.12
CA GLN A 21 7.82 29.25 13.14
C GLN A 21 8.67 28.13 12.56
N ILE A 22 8.31 27.53 11.41
CA ILE A 22 9.16 26.53 10.74
C ILE A 22 10.55 27.10 10.46
N ILE A 23 10.65 28.36 10.00
CA ILE A 23 11.93 29.05 9.78
C ILE A 23 12.72 29.17 11.10
N ASN A 24 12.06 29.49 12.21
CA ASN A 24 12.70 29.57 13.52
C ASN A 24 13.17 28.19 14.00
N ASP A 25 12.39 27.14 13.79
CA ASP A 25 12.75 25.76 14.12
C ASP A 25 13.99 25.30 13.31
N ILE A 26 14.06 25.63 12.02
CA ILE A 26 15.24 25.35 11.18
C ILE A 26 16.47 26.10 11.68
N ARG A 27 16.32 27.38 12.08
CA ARG A 27 17.42 28.17 12.65
C ARG A 27 17.87 27.64 14.01
N ALA A 28 16.95 27.13 14.83
CA ALA A 28 17.27 26.47 16.08
C ALA A 28 18.01 25.14 15.84
N ALA A 29 17.62 24.35 14.84
CA ALA A 29 18.36 23.16 14.42
C ALA A 29 19.79 23.51 13.95
N GLU A 30 19.94 24.57 13.15
CA GLU A 30 21.25 25.09 12.73
C GLU A 30 22.11 25.53 13.92
N HIS A 31 21.52 26.23 14.89
CA HIS A 31 22.19 26.60 16.13
C HIS A 31 22.65 25.37 16.93
N MET A 32 21.81 24.35 17.07
CA MET A 32 22.16 23.10 17.77
C MET A 32 23.31 22.35 17.09
N ILE A 33 23.36 22.35 15.75
CA ILE A 33 24.46 21.74 14.99
C ILE A 33 25.76 22.52 15.23
N GLN A 34 25.73 23.85 15.14
CA GLN A 34 26.91 24.71 15.33
C GLN A 34 27.49 24.67 16.74
N ASN A 35 26.65 24.37 17.74
CA ASN A 35 27.04 24.28 19.15
C ASN A 35 27.17 22.83 19.65
N GLU A 36 27.26 21.85 18.73
CA GLU A 36 27.52 20.44 19.03
C GLU A 36 26.55 19.85 20.09
N MET A 37 25.27 20.25 20.04
CA MET A 37 24.27 19.85 21.05
C MET A 37 23.69 18.44 20.84
N PHE A 38 23.88 17.87 19.65
CA PHE A 38 23.35 16.56 19.30
C PHE A 38 24.06 15.43 20.03
N GLU A 39 23.33 14.36 20.31
CA GLU A 39 23.90 13.15 20.89
C GLU A 39 24.91 12.50 19.91
N THR A 40 26.11 12.20 20.42
CA THR A 40 27.19 11.54 19.67
C THR A 40 27.68 10.31 20.43
N GLY A 41 28.39 9.42 19.71
CA GLY A 41 29.00 8.21 20.31
C GLY A 41 28.04 7.07 20.61
N ILE A 42 26.78 7.18 20.19
CA ILE A 42 25.79 6.11 20.24
C ILE A 42 25.02 6.06 18.92
N ARG A 43 24.74 4.85 18.47
CA ARG A 43 23.92 4.58 17.30
C ARG A 43 22.79 3.67 17.70
N ARG A 44 21.57 4.08 17.40
CA ARG A 44 20.36 3.30 17.66
C ARG A 44 19.64 2.99 16.36
N ILE A 45 18.98 1.85 16.35
CA ILE A 45 17.99 1.47 15.36
C ILE A 45 16.60 1.54 15.98
N GLY A 46 15.59 1.72 15.13
CA GLY A 46 14.18 1.67 15.53
C GLY A 46 13.34 1.10 14.39
N ALA A 47 12.09 0.76 14.70
CA ALA A 47 11.14 0.34 13.68
C ALA A 47 9.70 0.74 14.04
N GLU A 48 8.89 0.91 13.00
CA GLU A 48 7.44 1.14 13.09
C GLU A 48 6.76 0.07 12.23
N GLN A 49 5.85 -0.69 12.85
CA GLN A 49 5.11 -1.77 12.21
C GLN A 49 3.68 -1.31 11.91
N GLU A 50 3.35 -1.11 10.64
CA GLU A 50 1.96 -1.00 10.23
C GLU A 50 1.37 -2.38 9.91
N LEU A 51 0.06 -2.52 10.09
CA LEU A 51 -0.65 -3.76 9.81
C LEU A 51 -2.08 -3.53 9.33
N PHE A 52 -2.67 -4.56 8.72
CA PHE A 52 -4.09 -4.59 8.38
C PHE A 52 -4.89 -5.41 9.41
N LEU A 53 -6.07 -4.92 9.74
CA LEU A 53 -7.11 -5.67 10.44
C LEU A 53 -8.03 -6.30 9.40
N VAL A 54 -8.27 -7.60 9.52
CA VAL A 54 -9.11 -8.36 8.60
C VAL A 54 -10.22 -9.11 9.33
N ASN A 55 -11.36 -9.25 8.68
CA ASN A 55 -12.51 -9.97 9.22
C ASN A 55 -12.43 -11.48 8.89
N GLU A 56 -13.46 -12.25 9.26
CA GLU A 56 -13.54 -13.70 9.01
C GLU A 56 -13.47 -14.11 7.52
N ARG A 57 -13.68 -13.17 6.59
CA ARG A 57 -13.49 -13.38 5.13
C ARG A 57 -12.18 -12.81 4.61
N TRP A 58 -11.30 -12.38 5.50
CA TRP A 58 -10.01 -11.79 5.17
C TRP A 58 -10.09 -10.47 4.40
N HIS A 59 -11.22 -9.77 4.46
CA HIS A 59 -11.38 -8.40 3.96
C HIS A 59 -11.07 -7.37 5.06
N PRO A 60 -10.83 -6.08 4.73
CA PRO A 60 -10.65 -5.05 5.75
C PRO A 60 -11.71 -5.08 6.85
N SER A 61 -11.28 -4.95 8.10
CA SER A 61 -12.16 -4.89 9.27
C SER A 61 -12.02 -3.53 9.96
N PRO A 62 -13.03 -2.64 9.90
CA PRO A 62 -12.95 -1.27 10.41
C PRO A 62 -13.12 -1.21 11.94
N VAL A 63 -12.34 -1.98 12.69
CA VAL A 63 -12.44 -2.19 14.15
C VAL A 63 -11.24 -1.66 14.94
N ALA A 64 -10.38 -0.83 14.33
CA ALA A 64 -9.17 -0.29 14.96
C ALA A 64 -9.49 0.51 16.24
N MET A 65 -10.59 1.27 16.26
CA MET A 65 -10.94 2.09 17.42
C MET A 65 -11.34 1.23 18.61
N GLU A 66 -12.10 0.17 18.35
CA GLU A 66 -12.52 -0.81 19.35
C GLU A 66 -11.31 -1.54 19.94
N ILE A 67 -10.27 -1.82 19.13
CA ILE A 67 -9.00 -2.36 19.60
C ILE A 67 -8.24 -1.33 20.45
N LEU A 68 -8.17 -0.07 20.01
CA LEU A 68 -7.46 0.99 20.72
C LEU A 68 -8.14 1.36 22.05
N GLU A 69 -9.47 1.23 22.15
CA GLU A 69 -10.20 1.41 23.41
C GLU A 69 -9.85 0.34 24.45
N ALA A 70 -9.56 -0.90 24.01
CA ALA A 70 -9.15 -2.01 24.88
C ALA A 70 -7.62 -2.06 25.12
N ASN A 71 -6.85 -1.29 24.34
CA ASN A 71 -5.40 -1.27 24.38
C ASN A 71 -4.87 -0.58 25.65
N THR A 72 -3.77 -1.11 26.18
CA THR A 72 -3.03 -0.56 27.32
C THR A 72 -1.59 -0.19 26.97
N ASP A 73 -1.08 -0.61 25.82
CA ASP A 73 0.27 -0.31 25.36
C ASP A 73 0.28 0.99 24.55
N PRO A 74 0.93 2.08 25.04
CA PRO A 74 0.94 3.37 24.36
C PRO A 74 1.70 3.37 23.01
N ARG A 75 2.42 2.28 22.69
CA ARG A 75 3.12 2.11 21.42
C ARG A 75 2.19 1.79 20.25
N LEU A 76 0.99 1.26 20.52
CA LEU A 76 -0.03 0.98 19.52
C LEU A 76 -0.90 2.23 19.28
N VAL A 77 -0.94 2.70 18.05
CA VAL A 77 -1.63 3.94 17.65
C VAL A 77 -2.50 3.74 16.41
N SER A 78 -3.42 4.69 16.18
CA SER A 78 -4.29 4.70 14.99
C SER A 78 -3.54 5.15 13.75
N GLU A 79 -3.83 4.50 12.63
CA GLU A 79 -3.48 4.96 11.29
C GLU A 79 -4.64 5.76 10.64
N LEU A 80 -4.50 6.18 9.37
CA LEU A 80 -5.51 6.92 8.62
C LEU A 80 -6.88 6.21 8.61
N THR A 81 -6.88 4.89 8.51
CA THR A 81 -8.10 4.09 8.37
C THR A 81 -8.46 3.38 9.66
N ARG A 82 -9.73 3.00 9.78
CA ARG A 82 -10.23 2.15 10.88
C ARG A 82 -9.82 0.67 10.74
N PHE A 83 -9.11 0.30 9.69
CA PHE A 83 -8.66 -1.08 9.44
C PHE A 83 -7.14 -1.19 9.37
N ASN A 84 -6.42 -0.14 9.74
CA ASN A 84 -4.98 -0.13 9.92
C ASN A 84 -4.62 0.28 11.36
N LEU A 85 -3.52 -0.27 11.86
CA LEU A 85 -2.90 0.12 13.11
C LEU A 85 -1.39 0.24 12.88
N GLU A 86 -0.74 1.03 13.72
CA GLU A 86 0.71 1.15 13.77
C GLU A 86 1.22 0.83 15.18
N PHE A 87 2.27 0.03 15.25
CA PHE A 87 2.96 -0.32 16.49
C PHE A 87 4.40 0.21 16.44
N ASN A 88 4.72 1.13 17.36
CA ASN A 88 6.01 1.82 17.42
C ASN A 88 6.98 1.07 18.35
N LEU A 89 8.08 0.54 17.82
CA LEU A 89 9.05 -0.19 18.63
C LEU A 89 10.03 0.75 19.36
N ASP A 90 10.48 0.31 20.53
CA ASP A 90 11.48 1.04 21.30
C ASP A 90 12.85 1.01 20.61
N PRO A 91 13.62 2.10 20.65
CA PRO A 91 14.91 2.15 19.98
C PRO A 91 15.94 1.27 20.68
N LEU A 92 16.66 0.46 19.91
CA LEU A 92 17.72 -0.44 20.37
C LEU A 92 19.08 0.10 19.97
N GLU A 93 20.11 -0.09 20.79
CA GLU A 93 21.48 0.23 20.38
C GLU A 93 21.93 -0.73 19.27
N PHE A 94 22.59 -0.22 18.23
CA PHE A 94 23.00 -1.01 17.07
C PHE A 94 24.28 -1.80 17.34
N LYS A 95 24.15 -2.87 18.15
CA LYS A 95 25.22 -3.82 18.52
C LYS A 95 24.63 -5.06 19.18
N GLY A 96 25.41 -6.13 19.30
CA GLY A 96 25.03 -7.35 20.00
C GLY A 96 23.80 -8.04 19.40
N ASP A 97 22.82 -8.34 20.25
CA ASP A 97 21.58 -9.06 19.96
C ASP A 97 20.42 -8.15 19.54
N CYS A 98 20.69 -6.92 19.07
CA CYS A 98 19.64 -5.96 18.78
C CYS A 98 18.67 -6.42 17.67
N LEU A 99 19.09 -7.29 16.74
CA LEU A 99 18.23 -7.78 15.65
C LEU A 99 17.30 -8.90 16.14
N SER A 100 17.78 -9.82 16.96
CA SER A 100 16.93 -10.84 17.62
C SER A 100 16.02 -10.24 18.68
N THR A 101 16.46 -9.20 19.38
CA THR A 101 15.59 -8.40 20.28
C THR A 101 14.48 -7.73 19.48
N LEU A 102 14.81 -7.05 18.38
CA LEU A 102 13.82 -6.44 17.49
C LEU A 102 12.79 -7.45 16.99
N HIS A 103 13.24 -8.65 16.59
CA HIS A 103 12.34 -9.73 16.18
C HIS A 103 11.38 -10.14 17.29
N SER A 104 11.88 -10.38 18.50
CA SER A 104 11.06 -10.78 19.64
C SER A 104 10.04 -9.70 20.00
N ASP A 105 10.45 -8.43 20.00
CA ASP A 105 9.57 -7.31 20.31
C ASP A 105 8.42 -7.16 19.28
N ILE A 106 8.68 -7.45 18.00
CA ILE A 106 7.65 -7.48 16.96
C ILE A 106 6.70 -8.66 17.18
N ASP A 107 7.22 -9.86 17.42
CA ASP A 107 6.38 -11.05 17.66
C ASP A 107 5.48 -10.88 18.89
N ASP A 108 6.03 -10.37 20.00
CA ASP A 108 5.30 -10.11 21.24
C ASP A 108 4.23 -9.03 21.04
N GLY A 109 4.58 -7.94 20.34
CA GLY A 109 3.64 -6.87 19.98
C GLY A 109 2.50 -7.38 19.09
N LEU A 110 2.82 -8.20 18.08
CA LEU A 110 1.81 -8.78 17.19
C LEU A 110 0.90 -9.77 17.89
N GLU A 111 1.40 -10.63 18.78
CA GLU A 111 0.52 -11.55 19.52
C GLU A 111 -0.38 -10.79 20.50
N TYR A 112 0.12 -9.70 21.12
CA TYR A 112 -0.71 -8.79 21.91
C TYR A 112 -1.84 -8.18 21.07
N ILE A 113 -1.52 -7.62 19.90
CA ILE A 113 -2.51 -6.99 18.99
C ILE A 113 -3.50 -8.04 18.46
N ARG A 114 -3.04 -9.24 18.09
CA ARG A 114 -3.91 -10.36 17.70
C ARG A 114 -4.85 -10.77 18.84
N GLY A 115 -4.36 -10.75 20.08
CA GLY A 115 -5.16 -10.99 21.28
C GLY A 115 -6.31 -9.98 21.42
N LEU A 116 -6.07 -8.71 21.13
CA LEU A 116 -7.11 -7.66 21.09
C LEU A 116 -8.06 -7.84 19.90
N ALA A 117 -7.52 -8.08 18.70
CA ALA A 117 -8.31 -8.26 17.47
C ALA A 117 -9.31 -9.42 17.58
N ARG A 118 -8.92 -10.54 18.20
CA ARG A 118 -9.80 -11.69 18.42
C ARG A 118 -11.02 -11.36 19.29
N GLN A 119 -10.93 -10.39 20.19
CA GLN A 119 -12.06 -9.96 21.04
C GLN A 119 -13.17 -9.28 20.24
N VAL A 120 -12.82 -8.73 19.07
CA VAL A 120 -13.74 -8.03 18.16
C VAL A 120 -13.94 -8.79 16.84
N ASN A 121 -13.68 -10.10 16.84
CA ASN A 121 -13.80 -11.01 15.69
C ASN A 121 -12.99 -10.54 14.46
N ALA A 122 -11.80 -10.01 14.69
CA ALA A 122 -10.84 -9.64 13.67
C ALA A 122 -9.52 -10.41 13.83
N GLU A 123 -8.68 -10.32 12.81
CA GLU A 123 -7.34 -10.90 12.75
C GLU A 123 -6.36 -9.89 12.14
N VAL A 124 -5.05 -10.13 12.31
CA VAL A 124 -3.98 -9.27 11.78
C VAL A 124 -3.35 -9.88 10.52
N ALA A 125 -3.12 -9.05 9.50
CA ALA A 125 -2.37 -9.41 8.30
C ALA A 125 -1.21 -8.43 8.04
N LEU A 126 0.00 -8.97 7.85
CA LEU A 126 1.19 -8.20 7.46
C LEU A 126 1.38 -8.20 5.95
N VAL A 127 1.08 -7.11 5.28
CA VAL A 127 1.17 -7.02 3.82
C VAL A 127 1.23 -5.58 3.35
N GLY A 128 1.99 -5.28 2.30
CA GLY A 128 2.12 -3.92 1.80
C GLY A 128 0.81 -3.33 1.25
N ILE A 129 0.02 -4.11 0.51
CA ILE A 129 -1.36 -3.78 0.15
C ILE A 129 -2.20 -5.02 0.35
N LEU A 130 -3.28 -4.92 1.12
CA LEU A 130 -4.18 -6.04 1.35
C LEU A 130 -4.85 -6.50 0.04
N PRO A 131 -4.64 -7.74 -0.43
CA PRO A 131 -5.18 -8.21 -1.73
C PRO A 131 -6.70 -8.12 -1.88
N THR A 132 -7.43 -8.21 -0.76
CA THR A 132 -8.89 -8.22 -0.64
C THR A 132 -9.50 -6.82 -0.42
N ILE A 133 -8.69 -5.76 -0.41
CA ILE A 133 -9.20 -4.38 -0.30
C ILE A 133 -9.98 -3.98 -1.55
N HIS A 134 -11.12 -3.32 -1.36
CA HIS A 134 -11.96 -2.79 -2.43
C HIS A 134 -12.13 -1.27 -2.29
N SER A 135 -12.51 -0.62 -3.39
CA SER A 135 -12.79 0.83 -3.41
C SER A 135 -13.91 1.23 -2.44
N SER A 136 -14.87 0.35 -2.17
CA SER A 136 -15.93 0.59 -1.18
C SER A 136 -15.45 0.61 0.27
N ASP A 137 -14.26 0.08 0.56
CA ASP A 137 -13.63 0.16 1.87
C ASP A 137 -12.99 1.54 2.10
N LEU A 138 -12.73 2.30 1.02
CA LEU A 138 -12.03 3.60 1.04
C LEU A 138 -12.97 4.80 1.21
N ARG A 139 -14.10 4.59 1.89
CA ARG A 139 -15.06 5.66 2.15
C ARG A 139 -14.67 6.42 3.41
N ILE A 140 -15.11 7.68 3.51
CA ILE A 140 -14.79 8.54 4.64
C ILE A 140 -15.29 7.98 5.98
N GLU A 141 -16.34 7.15 5.98
CA GLU A 141 -16.85 6.51 7.21
C GLU A 141 -15.88 5.44 7.79
N ASN A 142 -14.94 4.97 6.97
CA ASN A 142 -13.86 4.09 7.38
C ASN A 142 -12.57 4.85 7.71
N MET A 143 -12.56 6.19 7.62
CA MET A 143 -11.46 7.00 8.15
C MET A 143 -11.46 6.93 9.68
N ALA A 144 -10.28 6.85 10.28
CA ALA A 144 -10.16 6.96 11.72
C ALA A 144 -10.68 8.32 12.19
N PRO A 145 -11.46 8.40 13.28
CA PRO A 145 -12.17 9.60 13.71
C PRO A 145 -11.26 10.61 14.42
N MET A 146 -10.10 10.92 13.83
CA MET A 146 -9.17 11.93 14.32
C MET A 146 -9.29 13.19 13.47
N GLU A 147 -9.44 14.35 14.11
CA GLU A 147 -9.59 15.65 13.43
C GLU A 147 -8.47 15.91 12.40
N ARG A 148 -7.26 15.41 12.70
CA ARG A 148 -6.09 15.52 11.83
C ARG A 148 -6.30 14.96 10.43
N TYR A 149 -6.99 13.83 10.31
CA TYR A 149 -7.16 13.14 9.02
C TYR A 149 -8.22 13.83 8.17
N HIS A 150 -9.30 14.31 8.78
CA HIS A 150 -10.30 15.13 8.09
C HIS A 150 -9.70 16.46 7.62
N ALA A 151 -8.91 17.14 8.45
CA ALA A 151 -8.22 18.37 8.05
C ALA A 151 -7.22 18.13 6.89
N LEU A 152 -6.48 17.02 6.94
CA LEU A 152 -5.59 16.64 5.85
C LEU A 152 -6.36 16.34 4.55
N ASN A 153 -7.47 15.61 4.66
CA ASN A 153 -8.34 15.29 3.53
C ASN A 153 -8.81 16.57 2.83
N ASP A 154 -9.43 17.48 3.58
CA ASP A 154 -10.04 18.68 3.00
C ASP A 154 -9.00 19.55 2.29
N MET A 155 -7.81 19.70 2.90
CA MET A 155 -6.73 20.49 2.33
C MET A 155 -6.10 19.85 1.08
N ILE A 156 -5.86 18.53 1.09
CA ILE A 156 -5.31 17.84 -0.09
C ILE A 156 -6.32 17.87 -1.24
N MET A 157 -7.60 17.60 -0.96
CA MET A 157 -8.66 17.63 -1.98
C MET A 157 -8.86 19.03 -2.57
N GLU A 158 -8.76 20.09 -1.75
CA GLU A 158 -8.77 21.47 -2.22
C GLU A 158 -7.57 21.75 -3.17
N LEU A 159 -6.36 21.32 -2.78
CA LEU A 159 -5.16 21.50 -3.60
C LEU A 159 -5.22 20.72 -4.93
N MET A 160 -5.85 19.55 -4.94
CA MET A 160 -6.02 18.72 -6.14
C MET A 160 -7.12 19.24 -7.07
N GLY A 161 -7.99 20.13 -6.59
CA GLY A 161 -9.10 20.69 -7.37
C GLY A 161 -10.24 19.72 -7.59
N GLY A 162 -10.44 18.75 -6.69
CA GLY A 162 -11.48 17.72 -6.76
C GLY A 162 -10.92 16.31 -6.89
N THR A 163 -11.61 15.45 -7.64
CA THR A 163 -11.36 14.01 -7.73
C THR A 163 -9.94 13.67 -8.23
N ALA A 164 -9.22 12.87 -7.44
CA ALA A 164 -7.92 12.33 -7.79
C ALA A 164 -8.04 11.25 -8.88
N GLN A 165 -7.06 11.19 -9.78
CA GLN A 165 -7.00 10.17 -10.83
C GLN A 165 -5.74 9.32 -10.66
N TYR A 166 -5.92 8.01 -10.72
CA TYR A 166 -4.88 7.02 -10.53
C TYR A 166 -4.74 6.18 -11.79
N ARG A 167 -3.53 6.09 -12.31
CA ARG A 167 -3.16 5.21 -13.42
C ARG A 167 -1.95 4.39 -13.03
N ILE A 168 -2.15 3.09 -12.85
CA ILE A 168 -1.08 2.16 -12.52
C ILE A 168 -1.16 0.99 -13.50
N GLY A 169 -0.06 0.70 -14.19
CA GLY A 169 0.03 -0.41 -15.14
C GLY A 169 0.92 -1.52 -14.58
N GLY A 170 0.61 -2.77 -14.88
CA GLY A 170 1.43 -3.95 -14.61
C GLY A 170 1.03 -5.08 -15.55
N VAL A 171 0.79 -6.27 -15.00
CA VAL A 171 0.21 -7.38 -15.80
C VAL A 171 -1.24 -7.06 -16.19
N ASP A 172 -1.96 -6.39 -15.29
CA ASP A 172 -3.24 -5.76 -15.55
C ASP A 172 -3.07 -4.23 -15.53
N GLU A 173 -4.09 -3.48 -15.95
CA GLU A 173 -4.12 -2.02 -15.80
C GLU A 173 -5.21 -1.59 -14.81
N LEU A 174 -4.92 -0.52 -14.08
CA LEU A 174 -5.85 0.16 -13.19
C LEU A 174 -5.96 1.63 -13.60
N PHE A 175 -7.17 2.04 -13.94
CA PHE A 175 -7.61 3.43 -14.01
C PHE A 175 -8.67 3.60 -12.94
N TYR A 176 -8.41 4.48 -11.98
CA TYR A 176 -9.27 4.66 -10.82
C TYR A 176 -9.41 6.15 -10.51
N GLN A 177 -10.57 6.54 -10.02
CA GLN A 177 -10.84 7.89 -9.55
C GLN A 177 -11.36 7.82 -8.12
N HIS A 178 -10.94 8.76 -7.28
CA HIS A 178 -11.39 8.82 -5.89
C HIS A 178 -11.51 10.26 -5.41
N ASP A 179 -12.44 10.51 -4.50
CA ASP A 179 -12.84 11.84 -4.05
C ASP A 179 -12.37 12.17 -2.63
N ASN A 180 -11.43 11.40 -2.10
CA ASN A 180 -10.83 11.61 -0.78
C ASN A 180 -9.45 10.94 -0.69
N ILE A 181 -8.73 11.18 0.42
CA ILE A 181 -7.35 10.67 0.60
C ILE A 181 -7.25 9.20 1.02
N MET A 182 -8.38 8.49 1.23
CA MET A 182 -8.37 7.12 1.79
C MET A 182 -7.61 6.09 0.95
N VAL A 183 -7.28 6.39 -0.30
CA VAL A 183 -6.40 5.56 -1.13
C VAL A 183 -5.01 5.40 -0.51
N GLU A 184 -4.54 6.37 0.29
CA GLU A 184 -3.33 6.21 1.11
C GLU A 184 -3.46 5.00 2.04
N GLY A 185 -4.65 4.79 2.63
CA GLY A 185 -4.95 3.70 3.54
C GLY A 185 -4.88 2.29 2.94
N CYS A 186 -4.63 2.17 1.63
CA CYS A 186 -4.28 0.90 1.03
C CYS A 186 -2.84 0.45 1.32
N ASN A 187 -1.97 1.36 1.78
CA ASN A 187 -0.56 1.09 2.00
C ASN A 187 -0.32 0.71 3.46
N SER A 188 0.53 -0.31 3.67
CA SER A 188 1.11 -0.63 4.96
C SER A 188 2.61 -0.84 4.83
N SER A 189 3.40 -0.28 5.75
CA SER A 189 4.86 -0.28 5.71
C SER A 189 5.49 -0.84 6.98
N PHE A 190 6.75 -1.25 6.85
CA PHE A 190 7.62 -1.57 8.00
C PHE A 190 8.79 -0.58 7.96
N GLN A 191 8.66 0.51 8.69
CA GLN A 191 9.60 1.64 8.58
C GLN A 191 10.76 1.41 9.53
N THR A 192 12.00 1.56 9.07
CA THR A 192 13.18 1.39 9.92
C THR A 192 13.94 2.69 10.10
N HIS A 193 14.49 2.90 11.29
CA HIS A 193 15.23 4.11 11.64
C HIS A 193 16.69 3.79 11.91
N PHE A 194 17.58 4.65 11.44
CA PHE A 194 19.02 4.56 11.70
C PHE A 194 19.53 5.90 12.21
N GLN A 195 19.98 5.94 13.47
CA GLN A 195 20.49 7.16 14.10
C GLN A 195 21.87 7.54 13.52
N VAL A 196 22.02 8.81 13.15
CA VAL A 196 23.26 9.37 12.59
C VAL A 196 23.60 10.69 13.26
N THR A 197 24.88 11.05 13.29
CA THR A 197 25.34 12.35 13.77
C THR A 197 25.16 13.44 12.70
N PRO A 198 25.10 14.73 13.08
CA PRO A 198 24.95 15.81 12.10
C PRO A 198 26.06 15.90 11.05
N ASP A 199 27.30 15.54 11.41
CA ASP A 199 28.47 15.60 10.54
C ASP A 199 28.50 14.48 9.49
N GLU A 200 27.95 13.30 9.81
CA GLU A 200 27.87 12.18 8.88
C GLU A 200 26.53 12.09 8.13
N PHE A 201 25.54 12.91 8.52
CA PHE A 201 24.16 12.81 8.04
C PHE A 201 24.06 12.78 6.51
N ALA A 202 24.71 13.72 5.82
CA ALA A 202 24.62 13.82 4.36
C ALA A 202 25.18 12.57 3.67
N HIS A 203 26.24 11.99 4.24
CA HIS A 203 26.88 10.79 3.71
C HIS A 203 25.96 9.58 3.82
N TYR A 204 25.49 9.28 5.04
CA TYR A 204 24.57 8.16 5.27
C TYR A 204 23.24 8.35 4.54
N TYR A 205 22.69 9.56 4.48
CA TYR A 205 21.46 9.81 3.72
C TYR A 205 21.64 9.51 2.22
N ASN A 206 22.80 9.85 1.65
CA ASN A 206 23.10 9.52 0.25
C ASN A 206 23.30 8.01 0.07
N VAL A 207 23.92 7.30 1.02
CA VAL A 207 23.98 5.83 1.00
C VAL A 207 22.57 5.23 1.03
N ALA A 208 21.67 5.73 1.87
CA ALA A 208 20.27 5.31 1.92
C ALA A 208 19.56 5.44 0.58
N GLN A 209 19.81 6.53 -0.14
CA GLN A 209 19.29 6.74 -1.48
C GLN A 209 19.88 5.73 -2.48
N LEU A 210 21.20 5.51 -2.44
CA LEU A 210 21.89 4.56 -3.32
C LEU A 210 21.35 3.12 -3.18
N ILE A 211 21.15 2.66 -1.95
CA ILE A 211 20.73 1.27 -1.67
C ILE A 211 19.23 1.04 -1.74
N ALA A 212 18.42 2.10 -1.89
CA ALA A 212 16.97 1.98 -1.92
C ALA A 212 16.47 0.99 -2.98
N ALA A 213 17.06 1.00 -4.18
CA ALA A 213 16.66 0.10 -5.27
C ALA A 213 16.92 -1.40 -4.97
N PRO A 214 18.14 -1.85 -4.65
CA PRO A 214 18.39 -3.26 -4.35
C PRO A 214 17.65 -3.74 -3.09
N VAL A 215 17.53 -2.92 -2.05
CA VAL A 215 16.78 -3.25 -0.84
C VAL A 215 15.29 -3.40 -1.14
N LEU A 216 14.71 -2.50 -1.93
CA LEU A 216 13.31 -2.59 -2.37
C LEU A 216 13.07 -3.84 -3.23
N ALA A 217 13.96 -4.13 -4.18
CA ALA A 217 13.84 -5.27 -5.07
C ALA A 217 13.75 -6.61 -4.30
N ALA A 218 14.52 -6.75 -3.22
CA ALA A 218 14.51 -7.93 -2.35
C ALA A 218 13.29 -8.02 -1.41
N SER A 219 12.61 -6.91 -1.15
CA SER A 219 11.56 -6.81 -0.12
C SER A 219 10.14 -6.68 -0.67
N THR A 220 9.93 -6.57 -1.99
CA THR A 220 8.60 -6.32 -2.59
C THR A 220 7.49 -7.24 -2.03
N ASN A 221 6.35 -6.67 -1.60
CA ASN A 221 5.22 -7.41 -1.03
C ASN A 221 3.82 -6.79 -1.33
N SER A 222 3.66 -5.96 -2.37
CA SER A 222 2.37 -5.36 -2.73
C SER A 222 2.02 -5.43 -4.22
N PRO A 223 1.86 -6.63 -4.80
CA PRO A 223 1.65 -6.78 -6.24
C PRO A 223 0.22 -6.57 -6.72
N THR A 224 -0.74 -6.37 -5.80
CA THR A 224 -2.16 -6.27 -6.16
C THR A 224 -2.86 -5.09 -5.51
N LEU A 225 -3.84 -4.51 -6.22
CA LEU A 225 -4.74 -3.48 -5.72
C LEU A 225 -6.11 -3.63 -6.39
N PHE A 226 -7.19 -3.64 -5.61
CA PHE A 226 -8.56 -3.94 -6.08
C PHE A 226 -8.60 -5.24 -6.91
N GLY A 227 -7.76 -6.21 -6.51
CA GLY A 227 -7.51 -7.49 -7.16
C GLY A 227 -6.78 -7.46 -8.51
N LYS A 228 -6.35 -6.29 -9.01
CA LYS A 228 -5.59 -6.14 -10.27
C LYS A 228 -4.12 -6.41 -9.96
N ARG A 229 -3.40 -7.07 -10.88
CA ARG A 229 -1.97 -7.39 -10.73
C ARG A 229 -1.13 -6.27 -11.36
N LEU A 230 -0.46 -5.49 -10.53
CA LEU A 230 0.20 -4.23 -10.91
C LEU A 230 1.73 -4.34 -10.78
N TRP A 231 2.39 -3.35 -10.17
CA TRP A 231 3.84 -3.35 -9.93
C TRP A 231 4.20 -4.40 -8.89
N ARG A 232 5.45 -4.86 -8.82
CA ARG A 232 5.87 -5.72 -7.69
C ARG A 232 5.68 -5.00 -6.36
N GLU A 233 5.97 -3.71 -6.30
CA GLU A 233 5.65 -2.86 -5.15
C GLU A 233 4.72 -1.72 -5.57
N THR A 234 3.42 -2.01 -5.63
CA THR A 234 2.39 -1.05 -6.06
C THR A 234 2.25 0.13 -5.11
N ARG A 235 2.61 -0.02 -3.82
CA ARG A 235 2.61 1.09 -2.86
C ARG A 235 3.36 2.31 -3.36
N ILE A 236 4.50 2.10 -4.04
CA ILE A 236 5.33 3.20 -4.54
C ILE A 236 4.54 4.06 -5.53
N ALA A 237 3.92 3.42 -6.52
CA ALA A 237 3.13 4.11 -7.54
C ALA A 237 1.82 4.69 -6.99
N LEU A 238 1.16 3.96 -6.08
CA LEU A 238 -0.10 4.35 -5.49
C LEU A 238 0.07 5.60 -4.63
N PHE A 239 1.03 5.58 -3.70
CA PHE A 239 1.22 6.69 -2.77
C PHE A 239 1.69 7.96 -3.50
N GLN A 240 2.57 7.81 -4.49
CA GLN A 240 2.99 8.91 -5.37
C GLN A 240 1.83 9.64 -6.05
N GLN A 241 0.75 8.93 -6.38
CA GLN A 241 -0.42 9.50 -7.03
C GLN A 241 -1.50 9.95 -6.02
N ALA A 242 -1.57 9.33 -4.83
CA ALA A 242 -2.64 9.57 -3.86
C ALA A 242 -2.67 10.96 -3.24
N ILE A 243 -1.51 11.58 -3.10
CA ILE A 243 -1.40 12.95 -2.57
C ILE A 243 -0.72 13.88 -3.58
N ASP A 244 -0.84 13.55 -4.87
CA ASP A 244 -0.28 14.36 -5.95
C ASP A 244 -1.10 15.63 -6.18
N THR A 245 -0.72 16.69 -5.49
CA THR A 245 -1.36 18.02 -5.61
C THR A 245 -1.08 18.75 -6.95
N ARG A 246 -0.46 18.10 -7.94
CA ARG A 246 -0.15 18.72 -9.24
C ARG A 246 -1.39 18.76 -10.13
N SER A 247 -1.78 19.95 -10.59
CA SER A 247 -2.83 20.09 -11.59
C SER A 247 -2.33 19.61 -12.97
N SER A 248 -3.11 18.76 -13.65
CA SER A 248 -2.83 18.25 -15.01
C SER A 248 -2.65 19.33 -16.09
N ASN A 249 -3.05 20.58 -15.82
CA ASN A 249 -2.99 21.72 -16.74
C ASN A 249 -1.66 22.49 -16.76
N LEU A 250 -0.62 22.04 -16.05
CA LEU A 250 0.67 22.75 -15.91
C LEU A 250 1.88 21.99 -16.46
N TYR A 251 1.76 21.36 -17.64
CA TYR A 251 2.79 20.47 -18.21
C TYR A 251 4.19 21.10 -18.41
N LEU A 252 4.31 22.44 -18.44
CA LEU A 252 5.57 23.18 -18.54
C LEU A 252 6.18 23.57 -17.19
N ARG A 253 5.45 23.38 -16.07
CA ARG A 253 5.90 23.76 -14.74
C ARG A 253 6.35 22.52 -13.99
N ASP A 254 7.65 22.44 -13.72
CA ASP A 254 8.19 21.42 -12.82
C ASP A 254 7.64 21.65 -11.41
N MET A 255 6.83 20.71 -10.94
CA MET A 255 6.37 20.65 -9.56
C MET A 255 6.71 19.27 -9.01
N SER A 256 7.29 19.23 -7.81
CA SER A 256 7.57 17.98 -7.11
C SER A 256 6.28 17.46 -6.47
N PRO A 257 5.93 16.17 -6.63
CA PRO A 257 4.89 15.55 -5.82
C PRO A 257 5.33 15.52 -4.34
N ARG A 258 4.36 15.53 -3.41
CA ARG A 258 4.65 15.46 -1.97
C ARG A 258 5.25 14.13 -1.55
N VAL A 259 4.90 13.04 -2.24
CA VAL A 259 5.65 11.78 -2.12
C VAL A 259 6.75 11.78 -3.17
N HIS A 260 8.00 11.69 -2.75
CA HIS A 260 9.09 11.70 -3.70
C HIS A 260 10.35 11.01 -3.18
N PHE A 261 11.20 10.60 -4.12
CA PHE A 261 12.50 10.00 -3.84
C PHE A 261 13.53 11.05 -3.43
N GLY A 262 13.50 12.21 -4.09
CA GLY A 262 14.51 13.25 -4.02
C GLY A 262 14.79 13.80 -5.43
N SER A 263 15.55 14.88 -5.53
CA SER A 263 15.93 15.47 -6.82
C SER A 263 17.43 15.56 -7.05
N GLU A 264 18.23 15.47 -5.99
CA GLU A 264 19.67 15.61 -6.01
C GLU A 264 20.30 14.96 -4.77
N TRP A 265 21.62 14.76 -4.82
CA TRP A 265 22.41 14.34 -3.67
C TRP A 265 22.46 15.44 -2.60
N VAL A 266 22.47 15.04 -1.33
CA VAL A 266 22.66 15.99 -0.21
C VAL A 266 24.14 16.33 -0.10
N ASN A 267 24.48 17.62 0.04
CA ASN A 267 25.88 18.03 -0.02
C ASN A 267 26.62 17.93 1.30
N SER A 268 25.98 18.41 2.37
CA SER A 268 26.68 18.73 3.62
C SER A 268 25.82 18.57 4.87
N SER A 269 24.50 18.80 4.80
CA SER A 269 23.70 18.86 6.01
C SER A 269 22.24 18.46 5.80
N VAL A 270 21.65 17.89 6.84
CA VAL A 270 20.19 17.70 6.97
C VAL A 270 19.39 18.98 6.72
N LEU A 271 19.97 20.15 7.02
CA LEU A 271 19.32 21.44 6.82
C LEU A 271 18.96 21.70 5.35
N GLU A 272 19.69 21.12 4.40
CA GLU A 272 19.36 21.20 2.96
C GLU A 272 17.97 20.60 2.69
N LEU A 273 17.68 19.44 3.28
CA LEU A 273 16.39 18.75 3.13
C LEU A 273 15.26 19.56 3.75
N TYR A 274 15.43 20.07 4.98
CA TYR A 274 14.42 20.89 5.65
C TYR A 274 14.13 22.20 4.91
N ARG A 275 15.17 22.86 4.37
CA ARG A 275 15.02 24.09 3.58
C ARG A 275 14.37 23.79 2.24
N GLU A 276 14.73 22.68 1.59
CA GLU A 276 14.09 22.24 0.34
C GLU A 276 12.60 22.00 0.55
N ASP A 277 12.22 21.25 1.59
CA ASP A 277 10.83 20.91 1.88
C ASP A 277 9.99 22.17 2.17
N LEU A 278 10.54 23.14 2.90
CA LEU A 278 9.89 24.42 3.19
C LEU A 278 9.68 25.27 1.93
N VAL A 279 10.64 25.28 1.01
CA VAL A 279 10.59 26.12 -0.20
C VAL A 279 9.71 25.49 -1.29
N ARG A 280 9.70 24.15 -1.40
CA ARG A 280 8.97 23.43 -2.45
C ARG A 280 7.51 23.19 -2.09
N PHE A 281 7.19 22.94 -0.82
CA PHE A 281 5.85 22.51 -0.42
C PHE A 281 5.15 23.54 0.45
N ARG A 282 3.88 23.81 0.12
CA ARG A 282 3.03 24.66 0.96
C ARG A 282 2.77 23.98 2.29
N VAL A 283 2.73 24.76 3.37
CA VAL A 283 2.21 24.30 4.65
C VAL A 283 0.73 23.96 4.47
N ILE A 284 0.31 22.77 4.91
CA ILE A 284 -1.09 22.29 4.80
C ILE A 284 -1.75 21.99 6.14
N MET A 285 -0.96 21.96 7.22
CA MET A 285 -1.43 21.73 8.58
C MET A 285 -0.72 22.68 9.53
N THR A 286 -1.43 23.11 10.57
CA THR A 286 -0.85 23.94 11.64
C THR A 286 -1.23 23.35 12.99
N SER A 287 -0.40 23.60 13.99
CA SER A 287 -0.65 23.24 15.38
C SER A 287 -0.06 24.31 16.29
N ASP A 288 -0.30 24.20 17.60
CA ASP A 288 0.39 25.04 18.57
C ASP A 288 1.91 24.80 18.55
N PHE A 289 2.65 25.87 18.76
CA PHE A 289 4.11 25.84 18.73
C PHE A 289 4.72 26.71 19.84
N ASP A 290 5.87 26.25 20.33
CA ASP A 290 6.71 26.99 21.25
C ASP A 290 7.82 27.74 20.49
N ASN A 291 8.35 28.81 21.07
CA ASN A 291 9.57 29.43 20.53
C ASN A 291 10.79 28.56 20.87
N PRO A 292 11.52 27.99 19.89
CA PRO A 292 12.62 27.08 20.16
C PRO A 292 13.79 27.78 20.85
N PHE A 293 13.97 29.08 20.65
CA PHE A 293 15.07 29.84 21.27
C PHE A 293 14.88 29.99 22.79
N ASP A 294 13.64 30.04 23.28
CA ASP A 294 13.38 30.05 24.73
C ASP A 294 13.87 28.74 25.38
N SER A 295 13.74 27.60 24.68
CA SER A 295 14.27 26.32 25.18
C SER A 295 15.80 26.31 25.15
N LEU A 296 16.39 26.78 24.05
CA LEU A 296 17.84 26.85 23.88
C LEU A 296 18.52 27.75 24.91
N GLU A 297 17.93 28.91 25.24
CA GLU A 297 18.42 29.82 26.28
C GLU A 297 18.48 29.15 27.67
N ASN A 298 17.59 28.17 27.92
CA ASN A 298 17.55 27.39 29.14
C ASN A 298 18.39 26.09 29.07
N GLY A 299 19.14 25.86 27.99
CA GLY A 299 19.95 24.66 27.78
C GLY A 299 19.12 23.39 27.51
N ILE A 300 17.87 23.55 27.08
CA ILE A 300 16.94 22.45 26.80
C ILE A 300 16.80 22.27 25.29
N ALA A 301 16.81 21.02 24.82
CA ALA A 301 16.57 20.72 23.41
C ALA A 301 15.12 21.09 23.02
N PRO A 302 14.90 22.00 22.06
CA PRO A 302 13.56 22.38 21.62
C PRO A 302 12.88 21.24 20.86
N ARG A 303 11.55 21.12 20.98
CA ARG A 303 10.80 20.07 20.28
C ARG A 303 10.72 20.27 18.77
N LEU A 304 10.92 21.48 18.24
CA LEU A 304 10.80 21.78 16.81
C LEU A 304 9.45 21.33 16.19
N ARG A 305 8.34 21.55 16.90
CA ARG A 305 7.02 20.97 16.57
C ARG A 305 6.50 21.43 15.21
N ALA A 306 6.79 22.66 14.80
CA ALA A 306 6.33 23.18 13.51
C ALA A 306 7.11 22.54 12.35
N LEU A 307 8.44 22.39 12.51
CA LEU A 307 9.28 21.67 11.55
C LEU A 307 8.85 20.20 11.43
N GLN A 308 8.67 19.50 12.57
CA GLN A 308 8.25 18.10 12.56
C GLN A 308 6.88 17.90 11.92
N LEU A 309 5.90 18.79 12.19
CA LEU A 309 4.59 18.70 11.55
C LEU A 309 4.69 18.92 10.03
N HIS A 310 5.44 19.93 9.58
CA HIS A 310 5.61 20.17 8.14
C HIS A 310 6.32 19.00 7.45
N ASN A 311 7.40 18.50 8.04
CA ASN A 311 8.11 17.33 7.54
C ASN A 311 7.26 16.05 7.58
N GLY A 312 6.31 15.95 8.50
CA GLY A 312 5.29 14.89 8.54
C GLY A 312 4.30 14.93 7.37
N THR A 313 4.16 16.07 6.68
CA THR A 313 3.27 16.26 5.52
C THR A 313 4.00 16.26 4.17
N VAL A 314 5.30 15.94 4.19
CA VAL A 314 6.15 15.73 3.01
C VAL A 314 6.74 14.33 3.11
N TYR A 315 6.44 13.50 2.12
CA TYR A 315 6.61 12.05 2.23
C TYR A 315 7.81 11.59 1.39
N ARG A 316 9.01 11.77 1.96
CA ARG A 316 10.23 11.23 1.35
C ARG A 316 10.36 9.74 1.65
N TRP A 317 10.77 8.94 0.66
CA TRP A 317 11.04 7.51 0.83
C TRP A 317 12.15 7.22 1.85
N ASN A 318 13.17 8.06 1.89
CA ASN A 318 14.10 8.18 3.02
C ASN A 318 13.89 9.55 3.67
N ARG A 319 13.43 9.60 4.93
CA ARG A 319 13.06 10.84 5.62
C ARG A 319 14.11 11.22 6.67
N ALA A 320 14.38 12.52 6.75
CA ALA A 320 15.26 13.10 7.75
C ALA A 320 14.48 13.45 9.02
N CYS A 321 14.67 12.68 10.08
CA CYS A 321 13.90 12.83 11.30
C CYS A 321 14.74 13.45 12.43
N TYR A 322 14.12 14.38 13.17
CA TYR A 322 14.65 14.96 14.40
C TYR A 322 13.89 14.36 15.58
N GLY A 323 14.61 13.96 16.63
CA GLY A 323 14.00 13.44 17.85
C GLY A 323 14.75 13.89 19.09
N ILE A 324 14.16 13.64 20.26
CA ILE A 324 14.77 13.88 21.57
C ILE A 324 14.66 12.60 22.40
N THR A 325 15.79 12.10 22.89
CA THR A 325 15.85 10.94 23.80
C THR A 325 16.62 11.35 25.04
N ASN A 326 16.06 11.10 26.23
CA ASN A 326 16.67 11.48 27.51
C ASN A 326 17.14 12.96 27.56
N GLY A 327 16.37 13.86 26.94
CA GLY A 327 16.65 15.29 26.88
C GLY A 327 17.71 15.70 25.85
N LYS A 328 18.33 14.76 25.11
CA LYS A 328 19.30 15.05 24.06
C LYS A 328 18.68 14.98 22.66
N PRO A 329 18.97 15.95 21.78
CA PRO A 329 18.52 15.91 20.40
C PRO A 329 19.33 14.88 19.60
N HIS A 330 18.70 14.17 18.68
CA HIS A 330 19.32 13.24 17.75
C HIS A 330 18.72 13.37 16.35
N LEU A 331 19.48 12.95 15.34
CA LEU A 331 19.01 12.80 13.97
C LEU A 331 18.91 11.32 13.62
N ARG A 332 17.94 10.98 12.77
CA ARG A 332 17.83 9.63 12.21
C ARG A 332 17.36 9.69 10.76
N ILE A 333 17.79 8.71 9.99
CA ILE A 333 17.27 8.44 8.66
C ILE A 333 16.18 7.39 8.84
N GLU A 334 14.97 7.71 8.41
CA GLU A 334 13.85 6.78 8.38
C GLU A 334 13.67 6.24 6.97
N ASN A 335 13.84 4.93 6.82
CA ASN A 335 13.59 4.19 5.60
C ASN A 335 12.13 3.74 5.56
N ARG A 336 11.39 4.25 4.57
CA ARG A 336 9.94 4.02 4.40
C ARG A 336 9.62 3.17 3.18
N ILE A 337 10.64 2.62 2.51
CA ILE A 337 10.45 1.86 1.27
C ILE A 337 9.96 0.44 1.54
N LEU A 338 10.26 -0.10 2.71
CA LEU A 338 9.97 -1.49 3.06
C LEU A 338 8.46 -1.69 3.29
N PRO A 339 7.84 -2.69 2.64
CA PRO A 339 6.45 -3.05 2.93
C PRO A 339 6.35 -3.81 4.25
N SER A 340 5.16 -3.78 4.86
CA SER A 340 4.81 -4.74 5.90
C SER A 340 4.81 -6.17 5.33
N GLY A 341 5.29 -7.12 6.13
CA GLY A 341 5.42 -8.53 5.82
C GLY A 341 6.47 -8.87 4.74
N PRO A 342 6.43 -10.09 4.16
CA PRO A 342 5.39 -11.09 4.34
C PRO A 342 5.42 -11.81 5.69
N SER A 343 6.52 -11.78 6.44
CA SER A 343 6.61 -12.30 7.81
C SER A 343 7.58 -11.46 8.65
N VAL A 344 7.56 -11.62 9.97
CA VAL A 344 8.46 -10.90 10.90
C VAL A 344 9.94 -11.21 10.60
N ILE A 345 10.27 -12.48 10.30
CA ILE A 345 11.64 -12.84 9.92
C ILE A 345 12.06 -12.16 8.60
N ASP A 346 11.13 -11.94 7.67
CA ASP A 346 11.42 -11.20 6.44
C ASP A 346 11.63 -9.70 6.70
N GLU A 347 10.82 -9.10 7.57
CA GLU A 347 10.93 -7.70 7.98
C GLU A 347 12.28 -7.43 8.66
N VAL A 348 12.66 -8.26 9.64
CA VAL A 348 13.96 -8.13 10.32
C VAL A 348 15.13 -8.45 9.38
N ALA A 349 14.98 -9.42 8.46
CA ALA A 349 15.99 -9.69 7.45
C ALA A 349 16.22 -8.50 6.50
N ASN A 350 15.14 -7.84 6.07
CA ASN A 350 15.23 -6.63 5.25
C ASN A 350 15.95 -5.50 6.00
N SER A 351 15.64 -5.34 7.30
CA SER A 351 16.29 -4.36 8.16
C SER A 351 17.77 -4.65 8.37
N ALA A 352 18.14 -5.89 8.67
CA ALA A 352 19.54 -6.29 8.82
C ALA A 352 20.34 -6.02 7.54
N PHE A 353 19.77 -6.33 6.38
CA PHE A 353 20.37 -6.03 5.09
C PHE A 353 20.53 -4.53 4.86
N TRP A 354 19.51 -3.73 5.18
CA TRP A 354 19.58 -2.27 5.05
C TRP A 354 20.60 -1.65 6.01
N PHE A 355 20.54 -1.95 7.30
CA PHE A 355 21.48 -1.43 8.31
C PHE A 355 22.93 -1.83 8.02
N GLY A 356 23.14 -3.09 7.61
CA GLY A 356 24.45 -3.57 7.20
C GLY A 356 24.99 -2.81 5.99
N LEU A 357 24.14 -2.53 4.99
CA LEU A 357 24.52 -1.78 3.81
C LEU A 357 24.78 -0.30 4.07
N GLU A 358 23.92 0.34 4.87
CA GLU A 358 24.12 1.72 5.36
C GLU A 358 25.54 1.87 5.89
N ASP A 359 25.90 1.00 6.83
CA ASP A 359 27.17 1.08 7.50
C ASP A 359 28.36 0.62 6.64
N GLY A 360 28.19 -0.49 5.93
CA GLY A 360 29.22 -1.10 5.09
C GLY A 360 29.61 -0.21 3.91
N LEU A 361 28.65 0.36 3.18
CA LEU A 361 28.94 1.26 2.06
C LEU A 361 29.45 2.62 2.54
N ALA A 362 28.88 3.17 3.62
CA ALA A 362 29.36 4.42 4.19
C ALA A 362 30.84 4.31 4.63
N ASN A 363 31.29 3.12 5.04
CA ASN A 363 32.69 2.87 5.37
C ASN A 363 33.60 2.66 4.15
N ARG A 364 33.10 1.97 3.12
CA ARG A 364 33.90 1.64 1.92
C ARG A 364 34.15 2.86 1.03
N HIS A 365 33.26 3.84 1.07
CA HIS A 365 33.33 5.02 0.22
C HIS A 365 33.19 6.27 1.08
N GLU A 366 34.16 7.19 0.99
CA GLU A 366 34.07 8.50 1.65
C GLU A 366 33.00 9.40 1.02
N ASP A 367 32.75 9.24 -0.28
CA ASP A 367 31.74 10.00 -1.02
C ASP A 367 31.24 9.19 -2.23
N ILE A 368 29.94 8.89 -2.25
CA ILE A 368 29.30 8.13 -3.34
C ILE A 368 28.81 9.00 -4.50
N ARG A 369 28.67 10.31 -4.29
CA ARG A 369 28.10 11.26 -5.28
C ARG A 369 28.82 11.24 -6.64
N PRO A 370 30.16 11.15 -6.72
CA PRO A 370 30.85 11.08 -8.01
C PRO A 370 30.79 9.69 -8.66
N LEU A 371 30.36 8.65 -7.94
CA LEU A 371 30.38 7.27 -8.41
C LEU A 371 29.15 6.90 -9.24
N LEU A 372 28.01 7.52 -8.98
CA LEU A 372 26.77 7.31 -9.72
C LEU A 372 25.94 8.60 -9.73
N VAL A 373 25.41 8.96 -10.90
CA VAL A 373 24.56 10.14 -11.02
C VAL A 373 23.22 9.90 -10.34
N PHE A 374 22.67 10.93 -9.67
CA PHE A 374 21.44 10.80 -8.88
C PHE A 374 20.24 10.31 -9.72
N ASP A 375 20.17 10.71 -10.99
CA ASP A 375 19.11 10.27 -11.91
C ASP A 375 19.11 8.75 -12.15
N ASP A 376 20.28 8.11 -12.15
CA ASP A 376 20.38 6.65 -12.25
C ASP A 376 19.85 5.99 -10.99
N VAL A 377 20.18 6.52 -9.81
CA VAL A 377 19.69 5.99 -8.53
C VAL A 377 18.16 6.08 -8.43
N ARG A 378 17.60 7.22 -8.85
CA ARG A 378 16.15 7.41 -8.95
C ARG A 378 15.51 6.46 -9.96
N SER A 379 16.15 6.25 -11.11
CA SER A 379 15.65 5.33 -12.16
C SER A 379 15.69 3.88 -11.69
N ASN A 380 16.77 3.48 -11.02
CA ASN A 380 16.92 2.17 -10.38
C ASN A 380 15.80 1.91 -9.38
N PHE A 381 15.45 2.89 -8.55
CA PHE A 381 14.40 2.76 -7.55
C PHE A 381 13.04 2.46 -8.19
N ILE A 382 12.68 3.18 -9.25
CA ILE A 382 11.43 2.94 -10.00
C ILE A 382 11.46 1.58 -10.71
N ALA A 383 12.58 1.18 -11.30
CA ALA A 383 12.73 -0.13 -11.92
C ALA A 383 12.55 -1.26 -10.90
N ALA A 384 13.19 -1.16 -9.73
CA ALA A 384 13.06 -2.11 -8.64
C ALA A 384 11.62 -2.18 -8.10
N ALA A 385 10.93 -1.05 -7.93
CA ALA A 385 9.53 -1.03 -7.52
C ALA A 385 8.62 -1.75 -8.54
N ARG A 386 8.85 -1.52 -9.85
CA ARG A 386 8.03 -2.09 -10.91
C ARG A 386 8.28 -3.59 -11.11
N GLU A 387 9.55 -4.01 -11.12
CA GLU A 387 9.98 -5.33 -11.59
C GLU A 387 10.52 -6.24 -10.47
N GLY A 388 10.76 -5.70 -9.28
CA GLY A 388 11.34 -6.44 -8.15
C GLY A 388 12.71 -7.00 -8.50
N LEU A 389 12.96 -8.26 -8.11
CA LEU A 389 14.22 -8.96 -8.42
C LEU A 389 14.49 -9.17 -9.91
N SER A 390 13.51 -8.93 -10.81
CA SER A 390 13.74 -8.99 -12.26
C SER A 390 14.37 -7.72 -12.83
N ALA A 391 14.48 -6.65 -12.05
CA ALA A 391 15.03 -5.38 -12.50
C ALA A 391 16.53 -5.45 -12.83
N GLU A 392 16.95 -4.59 -13.74
CA GLU A 392 18.35 -4.23 -13.97
C GLU A 392 18.62 -2.83 -13.41
N VAL A 393 19.79 -2.62 -12.81
CA VAL A 393 20.17 -1.37 -12.13
C VAL A 393 21.56 -0.91 -12.56
N ASN A 394 21.74 0.40 -12.75
CA ASN A 394 23.06 1.01 -12.89
C ASN A 394 23.75 1.06 -11.52
N TRP A 395 25.02 0.69 -11.45
CA TRP A 395 25.75 0.63 -10.17
C TRP A 395 27.01 1.50 -10.17
N ILE A 396 27.60 1.67 -8.98
CA ILE A 396 28.75 2.55 -8.74
C ILE A 396 30.03 2.14 -9.47
N ASP A 397 30.08 0.91 -10.01
CA ASP A 397 31.18 0.45 -10.87
C ASP A 397 31.01 0.84 -12.35
N GLY A 398 29.97 1.62 -12.66
CA GLY A 398 29.65 2.09 -14.01
C GLY A 398 29.00 1.03 -14.90
N LYS A 399 28.60 -0.12 -14.35
CA LYS A 399 27.92 -1.19 -15.10
C LYS A 399 26.45 -1.27 -14.75
N MET A 400 25.70 -1.89 -15.66
CA MET A 400 24.34 -2.33 -15.42
C MET A 400 24.34 -3.77 -14.93
N TRP A 401 23.60 -4.03 -13.86
CA TRP A 401 23.54 -5.33 -13.19
C TRP A 401 22.11 -5.84 -13.11
N PRO A 402 21.86 -7.14 -13.34
CA PRO A 402 20.68 -7.78 -12.77
C PRO A 402 20.70 -7.62 -11.25
N VAL A 403 19.68 -6.99 -10.66
CA VAL A 403 19.73 -6.56 -9.25
C VAL A 403 19.96 -7.72 -8.29
N ALA A 404 19.39 -8.88 -8.59
CA ALA A 404 19.58 -10.09 -7.79
C ALA A 404 21.02 -10.64 -7.84
N GLU A 405 21.73 -10.45 -8.95
CA GLU A 405 23.14 -10.83 -9.03
C GLU A 405 23.97 -9.85 -8.19
N LEU A 406 23.76 -8.54 -8.38
CA LEU A 406 24.39 -7.49 -7.59
C LEU A 406 24.23 -7.72 -6.08
N ILE A 407 22.99 -8.05 -5.65
CA ILE A 407 22.71 -8.32 -4.23
C ILE A 407 23.59 -9.45 -3.70
N ARG A 408 23.69 -10.56 -4.43
CA ARG A 408 24.39 -11.77 -3.96
C ARG A 408 25.90 -11.67 -4.08
N THR A 409 26.41 -10.97 -5.09
CA THR A 409 27.86 -10.90 -5.34
C THR A 409 28.54 -9.78 -4.57
N GLU A 410 27.91 -8.62 -4.49
CA GLU A 410 28.53 -7.41 -3.91
C GLU A 410 27.86 -7.01 -2.59
N LEU A 411 26.53 -6.92 -2.58
CA LEU A 411 25.83 -6.24 -1.48
C LEU A 411 25.73 -7.08 -0.20
N LEU A 412 25.46 -8.38 -0.30
CA LEU A 412 25.41 -9.24 0.89
C LEU A 412 26.75 -9.30 1.63
N PRO A 413 27.92 -9.45 0.95
CA PRO A 413 29.22 -9.29 1.60
C PRO A 413 29.40 -7.93 2.29
N ILE A 414 29.00 -6.83 1.64
CA ILE A 414 29.10 -5.48 2.23
C ILE A 414 28.20 -5.34 3.46
N ALA A 415 26.98 -5.86 3.38
CA ALA A 415 26.03 -5.81 4.49
C ALA A 415 26.58 -6.55 5.71
N ARG A 416 27.17 -7.73 5.49
CA ARG A 416 27.84 -8.50 6.54
C ARG A 416 28.96 -7.71 7.19
N GLU A 417 29.86 -7.11 6.40
CA GLU A 417 30.96 -6.28 6.93
C GLU A 417 30.45 -5.13 7.80
N GLY A 418 29.37 -4.45 7.39
CA GLY A 418 28.76 -3.38 8.18
C GLY A 418 28.19 -3.87 9.51
N LEU A 419 27.51 -5.02 9.53
CA LEU A 419 26.99 -5.62 10.77
C LEU A 419 28.14 -6.08 11.70
N GLU A 420 29.15 -6.75 11.16
CA GLU A 420 30.33 -7.21 11.91
C GLU A 420 31.09 -6.03 12.54
N ARG A 421 31.26 -4.93 11.81
CA ARG A 421 31.92 -3.72 12.30
C ARG A 421 31.21 -3.10 13.51
N ASN A 422 29.90 -3.25 13.59
CA ASN A 422 29.10 -2.77 14.72
C ASN A 422 28.96 -3.82 15.84
N ASN A 423 29.70 -4.92 15.78
CA ASN A 423 29.67 -6.01 16.76
C ASN A 423 28.27 -6.60 16.94
N ILE A 424 27.52 -6.74 15.84
CA ILE A 424 26.28 -7.52 15.83
C ILE A 424 26.63 -9.00 15.98
N ASP A 425 25.82 -9.75 16.72
CA ASP A 425 26.05 -11.16 16.98
C ASP A 425 26.10 -11.97 15.68
N GLU A 426 27.13 -12.81 15.53
CA GLU A 426 27.35 -13.62 14.32
C GLU A 426 26.13 -14.48 13.96
N SER A 427 25.44 -15.01 14.97
CA SER A 427 24.21 -15.79 14.79
C SER A 427 23.06 -14.98 14.18
N ASP A 428 22.94 -13.70 14.53
CA ASP A 428 21.93 -12.81 13.96
C ASP A 428 22.29 -12.45 12.51
N ILE A 429 23.56 -12.13 12.25
CA ILE A 429 24.06 -11.86 10.89
C ILE A 429 23.77 -13.04 9.98
N ASP A 430 24.15 -14.26 10.38
CA ASP A 430 23.95 -15.47 9.60
C ASP A 430 22.47 -15.77 9.38
N ARG A 431 21.65 -15.66 10.44
CA ARG A 431 20.22 -15.94 10.36
C ARG A 431 19.50 -14.99 9.40
N TYR A 432 19.74 -13.69 9.50
CA TYR A 432 18.97 -12.71 8.75
C TYR A 432 19.50 -12.50 7.32
N LEU A 433 20.82 -12.52 7.10
CA LEU A 433 21.36 -12.40 5.75
C LEU A 433 21.16 -13.66 4.90
N SER A 434 21.09 -14.86 5.50
CA SER A 434 20.75 -16.09 4.77
C SER A 434 19.33 -16.06 4.22
N VAL A 435 18.37 -15.47 4.94
CA VAL A 435 17.00 -15.26 4.43
C VAL A 435 17.01 -14.42 3.15
N ILE A 436 17.81 -13.36 3.10
CA ILE A 436 17.94 -12.54 1.89
C ILE A 436 18.63 -13.32 0.77
N ASP A 437 19.72 -14.05 1.04
CA ASP A 437 20.42 -14.85 0.03
C ASP A 437 19.48 -15.91 -0.59
N GLU A 438 18.79 -16.68 0.24
CA GLU A 438 17.87 -17.74 -0.19
C GLU A 438 16.66 -17.17 -0.95
N ARG A 439 16.07 -16.07 -0.47
CA ARG A 439 14.96 -15.39 -1.15
C ARG A 439 15.39 -14.87 -2.52
N VAL A 440 16.58 -14.27 -2.63
CA VAL A 440 17.10 -13.73 -3.88
C VAL A 440 17.50 -14.85 -4.84
N ALA A 441 18.11 -15.93 -4.34
CA ALA A 441 18.48 -17.11 -5.12
C ALA A 441 17.25 -17.82 -5.71
N SER A 442 16.20 -17.98 -4.91
CA SER A 442 14.92 -18.58 -5.34
C SER A 442 14.04 -17.63 -6.16
N ARG A 443 14.37 -16.32 -6.18
CA ARG A 443 13.55 -15.25 -6.78
C ARG A 443 12.14 -15.16 -6.20
N MET A 444 11.94 -15.61 -4.97
CA MET A 444 10.63 -15.74 -4.34
C MET A 444 10.40 -14.66 -3.28
N THR A 445 10.13 -13.42 -3.71
CA THR A 445 9.66 -12.36 -2.80
C THR A 445 8.19 -12.59 -2.41
N GLY A 446 7.70 -11.89 -1.38
CA GLY A 446 6.28 -11.93 -1.01
C GLY A 446 5.36 -11.58 -2.19
N SER A 447 5.77 -10.62 -3.03
CA SER A 447 5.07 -10.29 -4.26
C SER A 447 5.06 -11.41 -5.30
N GLN A 448 6.19 -12.11 -5.45
CA GLN A 448 6.27 -13.24 -6.38
C GLN A 448 5.42 -14.41 -5.88
N TRP A 449 5.41 -14.70 -4.58
CA TRP A 449 4.54 -15.73 -3.99
C TRP A 449 3.06 -15.41 -4.25
N GLN A 450 2.63 -14.18 -3.95
CA GLN A 450 1.25 -13.75 -4.20
C GLN A 450 0.82 -13.94 -5.66
N LEU A 451 1.65 -13.48 -6.61
CA LEU A 451 1.33 -13.58 -8.04
C LEU A 451 1.36 -15.03 -8.55
N ALA A 452 2.30 -15.86 -8.06
CA ALA A 452 2.38 -17.28 -8.41
C ALA A 452 1.15 -18.05 -7.90
N SER A 453 0.73 -17.82 -6.66
CA SER A 453 -0.47 -18.39 -6.06
C SER A 453 -1.75 -18.01 -6.80
N LEU A 454 -1.94 -16.72 -7.11
CA LEU A 454 -3.09 -16.27 -7.88
C LEU A 454 -3.15 -16.91 -9.27
N SER A 455 -2.00 -17.06 -9.93
CA SER A 455 -1.91 -17.71 -11.24
C SER A 455 -2.28 -19.19 -11.15
N LYS A 456 -1.75 -19.90 -10.14
CA LYS A 456 -2.00 -21.32 -9.93
C LYS A 456 -3.47 -21.61 -9.62
N MET A 457 -4.07 -20.87 -8.68
CA MET A 457 -5.49 -21.04 -8.33
C MET A 457 -6.46 -20.65 -9.47
N LYS A 458 -6.04 -19.82 -10.43
CA LYS A 458 -6.89 -19.49 -11.60
C LYS A 458 -7.22 -20.73 -12.43
N THR A 459 -6.29 -21.69 -12.51
CA THR A 459 -6.47 -22.93 -13.28
C THR A 459 -7.46 -23.91 -12.64
N ALA A 460 -7.88 -23.66 -11.39
CA ALA A 460 -8.81 -24.49 -10.64
C ALA A 460 -10.31 -24.12 -10.83
N GLY A 461 -10.65 -23.21 -11.74
CA GLY A 461 -12.06 -22.82 -12.01
C GLY A 461 -12.70 -21.90 -10.97
N SER A 462 -11.88 -21.20 -10.18
CA SER A 462 -12.29 -20.33 -9.06
C SER A 462 -12.70 -18.91 -9.49
N SER A 463 -13.49 -18.20 -8.69
CA SER A 463 -13.73 -16.75 -8.88
C SER A 463 -12.52 -15.94 -8.41
N ARG A 464 -12.44 -14.65 -8.80
CA ARG A 464 -11.34 -13.76 -8.40
C ARG A 464 -11.33 -13.47 -6.90
N SER A 465 -12.47 -13.13 -6.30
CA SER A 465 -12.55 -12.92 -4.85
C SER A 465 -12.11 -14.17 -4.10
N GLN A 466 -12.60 -15.36 -4.47
CA GLN A 466 -12.19 -16.60 -3.79
C GLN A 466 -10.67 -16.80 -3.75
N ARG A 467 -9.98 -16.43 -4.83
CA ARG A 467 -8.52 -16.49 -4.88
C ARG A 467 -7.86 -15.46 -3.97
N LEU A 468 -8.40 -14.24 -3.91
CA LEU A 468 -7.86 -13.18 -3.05
C LEU A 468 -8.11 -13.51 -1.57
N ASP A 469 -9.31 -13.94 -1.21
CA ASP A 469 -9.64 -14.33 0.16
C ASP A 469 -8.78 -15.53 0.59
N THR A 470 -8.62 -16.55 -0.27
CA THR A 470 -7.71 -17.70 -0.02
C THR A 470 -6.27 -17.24 0.13
N LEU A 471 -5.81 -16.29 -0.70
CA LEU A 471 -4.45 -15.77 -0.65
C LEU A 471 -4.16 -15.15 0.71
N VAL A 472 -5.06 -14.30 1.22
CA VAL A 472 -4.90 -13.66 2.53
C VAL A 472 -5.02 -14.68 3.66
N SER A 473 -5.97 -15.61 3.59
CA SER A 473 -6.09 -16.73 4.56
C SER A 473 -4.76 -17.50 4.71
N LYS A 474 -4.18 -17.93 3.59
CA LYS A 474 -2.91 -18.67 3.57
C LYS A 474 -1.74 -17.81 4.03
N MET A 475 -1.69 -16.55 3.63
CA MET A 475 -0.68 -15.60 4.08
C MET A 475 -0.68 -15.46 5.61
N VAL A 476 -1.85 -15.22 6.22
CA VAL A 476 -1.98 -15.09 7.68
C VAL A 476 -1.63 -16.41 8.38
N ALA A 477 -2.00 -17.56 7.81
CA ALA A 477 -1.62 -18.86 8.36
C ALA A 477 -0.09 -19.04 8.38
N PHE A 478 0.59 -18.75 7.27
CA PHE A 478 2.05 -18.85 7.20
C PHE A 478 2.77 -17.81 8.08
N GLN A 479 2.21 -16.61 8.23
CA GLN A 479 2.72 -15.61 9.18
C GLN A 479 2.73 -16.13 10.61
N LYS A 480 1.69 -16.87 11.02
CA LYS A 480 1.63 -17.49 12.35
C LYS A 480 2.61 -18.66 12.52
N GLU A 481 3.05 -19.30 11.43
CA GLU A 481 4.12 -20.29 11.47
C GLU A 481 5.51 -19.68 11.64
N GLY A 482 5.68 -18.36 11.43
CA GLY A 482 6.95 -17.66 11.58
C GLY A 482 8.00 -17.99 10.51
N LYS A 483 7.60 -18.61 9.40
CA LYS A 483 8.52 -18.96 8.30
C LYS A 483 8.69 -17.77 7.34
N ALA A 484 9.89 -17.64 6.78
CA ALA A 484 10.17 -16.67 5.73
C ALA A 484 9.35 -16.95 4.46
N GLY A 485 8.94 -15.89 3.78
CA GLY A 485 8.01 -15.93 2.65
C GLY A 485 8.48 -16.78 1.48
N HIS A 486 9.80 -16.89 1.25
CA HIS A 486 10.36 -17.73 0.18
C HIS A 486 10.21 -19.24 0.45
N LEU A 487 9.90 -19.63 1.68
CA LEU A 487 9.68 -21.02 2.10
C LEU A 487 8.19 -21.40 2.14
N TRP A 488 7.28 -20.46 1.84
CA TRP A 488 5.85 -20.73 1.85
C TRP A 488 5.45 -21.58 0.64
N ASP A 489 4.62 -22.59 0.88
CA ASP A 489 4.03 -23.36 -0.21
C ASP A 489 3.15 -22.44 -1.08
N ILE A 490 3.15 -22.67 -2.39
CA ILE A 490 2.27 -21.96 -3.31
C ILE A 490 0.83 -22.37 -3.00
N ALA A 491 0.00 -21.40 -2.62
CA ALA A 491 -1.45 -21.62 -2.54
C ALA A 491 -1.98 -21.97 -3.94
N ASP A 492 -2.41 -23.22 -4.11
CA ASP A 492 -2.83 -23.80 -5.39
C ASP A 492 -4.28 -24.30 -5.38
N THR A 493 -4.86 -24.42 -4.20
CA THR A 493 -6.22 -24.90 -3.93
C THR A 493 -7.03 -23.79 -3.25
N ILE A 494 -8.30 -23.67 -3.62
CA ILE A 494 -9.21 -22.71 -2.98
C ILE A 494 -9.56 -23.23 -1.60
N ASP A 495 -9.41 -22.37 -0.59
CA ASP A 495 -9.88 -22.67 0.75
C ASP A 495 -11.38 -22.40 0.82
N GLU A 496 -12.18 -23.47 0.75
CA GLU A 496 -13.64 -23.38 0.76
C GLU A 496 -14.16 -22.80 2.09
N SER A 497 -13.40 -22.91 3.18
CA SER A 497 -13.79 -22.38 4.49
C SER A 497 -13.90 -20.86 4.54
N VAL A 498 -13.31 -20.16 3.57
CA VAL A 498 -13.33 -18.69 3.47
C VAL A 498 -14.69 -18.15 2.98
N SER A 499 -15.58 -19.03 2.50
CA SER A 499 -16.93 -18.68 2.03
C SER A 499 -17.96 -18.48 3.16
N LYS A 500 -17.57 -18.69 4.43
CA LYS A 500 -18.49 -18.96 5.55
C LYS A 500 -19.19 -17.73 6.18
N ALA A 501 -18.76 -16.48 5.93
CA ALA A 501 -19.25 -15.35 6.75
C ALA A 501 -20.43 -14.55 6.13
N PRO A 502 -21.42 -14.12 6.96
CA PRO A 502 -22.52 -13.23 6.55
C PRO A 502 -22.05 -11.79 6.31
N GLY A 503 -22.77 -11.02 5.47
CA GLY A 503 -22.48 -9.59 5.19
C GLY A 503 -22.02 -9.28 3.77
N LEU A 504 -22.32 -10.17 2.82
CA LEU A 504 -21.82 -10.12 1.45
C LEU A 504 -22.35 -8.92 0.65
N ARG A 505 -21.44 -8.22 -0.03
CA ARG A 505 -21.73 -7.21 -1.07
C ARG A 505 -21.56 -7.82 -2.45
N VAL A 506 -22.25 -7.24 -3.43
CA VAL A 506 -22.22 -7.69 -4.83
C VAL A 506 -20.81 -7.64 -5.43
N GLU A 507 -20.01 -6.64 -5.09
CA GLU A 507 -18.64 -6.48 -5.61
C GLU A 507 -17.70 -7.63 -5.26
N HIS A 508 -18.00 -8.39 -4.20
CA HIS A 508 -17.24 -9.57 -3.82
C HIS A 508 -17.45 -10.75 -4.79
N TYR A 509 -18.53 -10.79 -5.58
CA TYR A 509 -18.85 -11.94 -6.43
C TYR A 509 -19.18 -11.59 -7.87
N MET A 510 -19.43 -10.32 -8.19
CA MET A 510 -19.74 -9.89 -9.54
C MET A 510 -18.63 -10.27 -10.52
N SER A 511 -19.01 -10.62 -11.75
CA SER A 511 -18.05 -10.69 -12.84
C SER A 511 -17.71 -9.27 -13.28
N THR A 512 -16.41 -9.01 -13.44
CA THR A 512 -15.86 -7.76 -14.00
C THR A 512 -15.20 -7.96 -15.36
N ASP A 513 -15.11 -9.22 -15.83
CA ASP A 513 -14.78 -9.55 -17.22
C ASP A 513 -16.10 -9.58 -17.99
N LEU A 514 -16.45 -8.44 -18.59
CA LEU A 514 -17.74 -8.21 -19.23
C LEU A 514 -17.64 -8.42 -20.74
N TYR A 515 -18.69 -9.04 -21.29
CA TYR A 515 -18.93 -9.11 -22.73
C TYR A 515 -20.12 -8.21 -23.04
N THR A 516 -19.84 -7.04 -23.60
CA THR A 516 -20.81 -6.00 -23.96
C THR A 516 -20.96 -5.89 -25.47
N VAL A 517 -22.06 -5.28 -25.89
CA VAL A 517 -22.39 -4.97 -27.30
C VAL A 517 -22.96 -3.55 -27.34
N HIS A 518 -22.67 -2.79 -28.40
CA HIS A 518 -23.26 -1.46 -28.59
C HIS A 518 -24.69 -1.57 -29.12
N GLU A 519 -25.57 -0.61 -28.79
CA GLU A 519 -27.01 -0.68 -29.15
C GLU A 519 -27.28 -0.79 -30.66
N ASP A 520 -26.42 -0.19 -31.48
CA ASP A 520 -26.47 -0.21 -32.95
C ASP A 520 -25.83 -1.46 -33.60
N GLU A 521 -25.21 -2.36 -32.82
CA GLU A 521 -24.57 -3.56 -33.36
C GLU A 521 -25.58 -4.66 -33.70
N LEU A 522 -25.13 -5.68 -34.44
CA LEU A 522 -25.97 -6.76 -34.97
C LEU A 522 -26.49 -7.71 -33.88
N ILE A 523 -27.77 -8.10 -33.96
CA ILE A 523 -28.34 -9.13 -33.08
C ILE A 523 -27.59 -10.47 -33.19
N GLU A 524 -27.04 -10.80 -34.37
CA GLU A 524 -26.24 -12.01 -34.57
C GLU A 524 -25.00 -12.04 -33.67
N LEU A 525 -24.35 -10.88 -33.46
CA LEU A 525 -23.19 -10.78 -32.57
C LEU A 525 -23.56 -11.20 -31.13
N VAL A 526 -24.73 -10.77 -30.63
CA VAL A 526 -25.21 -11.17 -29.30
C VAL A 526 -25.42 -12.68 -29.22
N ALA A 527 -26.02 -13.30 -30.24
CA ALA A 527 -26.24 -14.74 -30.28
C ALA A 527 -24.91 -15.53 -30.28
N VAL A 528 -23.96 -15.08 -31.09
CA VAL A 528 -22.62 -15.66 -31.19
C VAL A 528 -21.84 -15.50 -29.88
N LEU A 529 -21.91 -14.33 -29.23
CA LEU A 529 -21.30 -14.11 -27.93
C LEU A 529 -21.87 -15.05 -26.85
N MET A 530 -23.20 -15.22 -26.83
CA MET A 530 -23.86 -16.14 -25.90
C MET A 530 -23.37 -17.59 -26.07
N ASP A 531 -23.23 -18.05 -27.30
CA ASP A 531 -22.74 -19.40 -27.63
C ASP A 531 -21.25 -19.56 -27.27
N TRP A 532 -20.39 -18.69 -27.82
CA TRP A 532 -18.93 -18.82 -27.68
C TRP A 532 -18.44 -18.59 -26.26
N LYS A 533 -19.10 -17.71 -25.50
CA LYS A 533 -18.73 -17.41 -24.10
C LYS A 533 -19.57 -18.20 -23.10
N ASN A 534 -20.54 -18.99 -23.56
CA ASN A 534 -21.47 -19.75 -22.71
C ASN A 534 -22.16 -18.85 -21.66
N ILE A 535 -22.66 -17.70 -22.11
CA ILE A 535 -23.36 -16.70 -21.28
C ILE A 535 -24.84 -16.60 -21.68
N ARG A 536 -25.70 -16.28 -20.71
CA ARG A 536 -27.16 -16.20 -20.92
C ARG A 536 -27.70 -14.77 -21.05
N HIS A 537 -26.85 -13.80 -20.75
CA HIS A 537 -27.17 -12.38 -20.71
C HIS A 537 -26.02 -11.61 -21.35
N VAL A 538 -26.34 -10.66 -22.21
CA VAL A 538 -25.37 -9.72 -22.80
C VAL A 538 -25.83 -8.31 -22.43
N LEU A 539 -24.90 -7.52 -21.90
CA LEU A 539 -25.16 -6.15 -21.48
C LEU A 539 -24.91 -5.21 -22.66
N ILE A 540 -25.79 -4.22 -22.80
CA ILE A 540 -25.72 -3.25 -23.90
C ILE A 540 -25.27 -1.91 -23.32
N GLU A 541 -24.21 -1.36 -23.89
CA GLU A 541 -23.64 -0.08 -23.48
C GLU A 541 -23.64 0.91 -24.65
N ASN A 542 -23.69 2.20 -24.33
CA ASN A 542 -23.47 3.25 -25.31
C ASN A 542 -21.97 3.59 -25.40
N LYS A 543 -21.64 4.59 -26.22
CA LYS A 543 -20.26 5.08 -26.41
C LYS A 543 -19.59 5.62 -25.14
N ASP A 544 -20.38 5.96 -24.13
CA ASP A 544 -19.91 6.49 -22.85
C ASP A 544 -19.80 5.37 -21.79
N HIS A 545 -19.91 4.08 -22.18
CA HIS A 545 -19.92 2.92 -21.27
C HIS A 545 -21.06 2.92 -20.23
N SER A 546 -22.12 3.68 -20.50
CA SER A 546 -23.35 3.63 -19.72
C SER A 546 -24.22 2.48 -20.18
N LEU A 547 -24.80 1.77 -19.21
CA LEU A 547 -25.75 0.69 -19.45
C LEU A 547 -27.05 1.22 -20.05
N VAL A 548 -27.37 0.82 -21.28
CA VAL A 548 -28.60 1.21 -21.98
C VAL A 548 -29.58 0.05 -22.19
N GLY A 549 -29.08 -1.19 -22.08
CA GLY A 549 -29.93 -2.36 -22.28
C GLY A 549 -29.36 -3.67 -21.77
N ILE A 550 -30.21 -4.71 -21.78
CA ILE A 550 -29.81 -6.09 -21.56
C ILE A 550 -30.55 -7.00 -22.53
N VAL A 551 -29.83 -7.95 -23.13
CA VAL A 551 -30.43 -9.00 -23.96
C VAL A 551 -30.30 -10.34 -23.25
N THR A 552 -31.42 -11.05 -23.15
CA THR A 552 -31.47 -12.40 -22.58
C THR A 552 -31.47 -13.43 -23.68
N HIS A 553 -30.94 -14.62 -23.42
CA HIS A 553 -31.03 -15.75 -24.36
C HIS A 553 -32.49 -16.04 -24.78
N ARG A 554 -33.46 -15.83 -23.87
CA ARG A 554 -34.90 -15.95 -24.20
C ARG A 554 -35.37 -14.88 -25.20
N ALA A 555 -34.82 -13.67 -25.17
CA ALA A 555 -35.13 -12.63 -26.16
C ALA A 555 -34.64 -13.02 -27.56
N ILE A 556 -33.41 -13.52 -27.66
CA ILE A 556 -32.85 -14.05 -28.93
C ILE A 556 -33.70 -15.20 -29.47
N LEU A 557 -34.09 -16.17 -28.64
CA LEU A 557 -34.94 -17.27 -29.08
C LEU A 557 -36.31 -16.81 -29.60
N ARG A 558 -36.94 -15.82 -28.93
CA ARG A 558 -38.21 -15.23 -29.39
C ARG A 558 -38.03 -14.50 -30.71
N TYR A 559 -36.95 -13.74 -30.84
CA TYR A 559 -36.60 -13.04 -32.07
C TYR A 559 -36.47 -14.03 -33.23
N LEU A 560 -35.61 -15.05 -33.10
CA LEU A 560 -35.40 -16.07 -34.13
C LEU A 560 -36.69 -16.82 -34.51
N ALA A 561 -37.59 -17.06 -33.55
CA ALA A 561 -38.89 -17.68 -33.81
C ALA A 561 -39.81 -16.77 -34.64
N ALA A 562 -39.81 -15.46 -34.37
CA ALA A 562 -40.61 -14.47 -35.09
C ALA A 562 -40.04 -14.13 -36.49
N SER A 563 -38.70 -14.11 -36.63
CA SER A 563 -37.98 -13.87 -37.88
C SER A 563 -38.26 -14.94 -38.93
N LYS A 564 -38.37 -16.22 -38.53
CA LYS A 564 -38.70 -17.34 -39.43
C LYS A 564 -40.08 -17.23 -40.10
N THR A 565 -41.00 -16.49 -39.50
CA THR A 565 -42.33 -16.20 -40.04
C THR A 565 -42.39 -14.97 -40.95
N SER A 566 -41.39 -14.09 -40.90
CA SER A 566 -41.51 -12.72 -41.45
C SER A 566 -40.45 -12.35 -42.48
N GLY A 567 -39.45 -13.20 -42.74
CA GLY A 567 -38.40 -12.89 -43.73
C GLY A 567 -37.56 -11.68 -43.32
N SER A 568 -37.09 -11.65 -42.07
CA SER A 568 -36.35 -10.53 -41.49
C SER A 568 -35.02 -10.26 -42.18
N ASP A 569 -34.62 -8.99 -42.18
CA ASP A 569 -33.36 -8.52 -42.78
C ASP A 569 -32.16 -8.94 -41.91
N LYS A 570 -30.97 -9.04 -42.50
CA LYS A 570 -29.77 -9.56 -41.80
C LYS A 570 -29.08 -8.53 -40.89
N ASP A 571 -29.48 -7.25 -40.97
CA ASP A 571 -28.76 -6.13 -40.38
C ASP A 571 -29.56 -5.43 -39.24
N GLU A 572 -30.47 -6.15 -38.57
CA GLU A 572 -31.26 -5.57 -37.48
C GLU A 572 -30.40 -5.27 -36.23
N PRO A 573 -30.52 -4.06 -35.65
CA PRO A 573 -29.73 -3.64 -34.49
C PRO A 573 -30.24 -4.29 -33.19
N VAL A 574 -29.34 -4.44 -32.23
CA VAL A 574 -29.66 -5.01 -30.91
C VAL A 574 -30.69 -4.19 -30.14
N SER A 575 -30.77 -2.89 -30.39
CA SER A 575 -31.80 -2.01 -29.87
C SER A 575 -33.23 -2.53 -30.07
N ASP A 576 -33.48 -3.32 -31.11
CA ASP A 576 -34.82 -3.82 -31.45
C ASP A 576 -35.28 -5.00 -30.58
N VAL A 577 -34.34 -5.68 -29.90
CA VAL A 577 -34.62 -6.87 -29.07
C VAL A 577 -34.21 -6.73 -27.60
N MET A 578 -33.49 -5.67 -27.25
CA MET A 578 -33.04 -5.43 -25.88
C MET A 578 -34.17 -5.01 -24.95
N THR A 579 -34.03 -5.33 -23.67
CA THR A 579 -34.78 -4.63 -22.62
C THR A 579 -34.07 -3.31 -22.33
N VAL A 580 -34.72 -2.21 -22.65
CA VAL A 580 -34.25 -0.84 -22.36
C VAL A 580 -34.35 -0.54 -20.87
N ASP A 581 -33.45 0.28 -20.35
CA ASP A 581 -33.39 0.72 -18.94
C ASP A 581 -33.49 -0.44 -17.94
N PRO A 582 -32.57 -1.43 -18.02
CA PRO A 582 -32.61 -2.59 -17.14
C PRO A 582 -32.37 -2.19 -15.69
N ILE A 583 -33.01 -2.91 -14.78
CA ILE A 583 -32.79 -2.74 -13.34
C ILE A 583 -31.36 -3.14 -13.03
N PHE A 584 -30.62 -2.22 -12.42
CA PHE A 584 -29.24 -2.40 -12.01
C PHE A 584 -29.11 -2.20 -10.49
N ILE A 585 -27.94 -2.58 -9.97
CA ILE A 585 -27.57 -2.41 -8.56
C ILE A 585 -26.20 -1.76 -8.44
N SER A 586 -25.88 -1.24 -7.25
CA SER A 586 -24.52 -0.75 -6.97
C SER A 586 -23.61 -1.90 -6.50
N PRO A 587 -22.27 -1.77 -6.61
CA PRO A 587 -21.35 -2.79 -6.11
C PRO A 587 -21.50 -3.09 -4.61
N GLU A 588 -21.93 -2.10 -3.81
CA GLU A 588 -22.10 -2.21 -2.36
C GLU A 588 -23.45 -2.78 -1.94
N THR A 589 -24.35 -2.97 -2.91
CA THR A 589 -25.65 -3.60 -2.66
C THR A 589 -25.41 -4.96 -2.02
N SER A 590 -26.11 -5.23 -0.91
CA SER A 590 -25.97 -6.52 -0.24
C SER A 590 -26.45 -7.66 -1.15
N THR A 591 -25.80 -8.82 -1.08
CA THR A 591 -26.20 -10.02 -1.81
C THR A 591 -27.65 -10.39 -1.53
N ARG A 592 -28.13 -10.23 -0.29
CA ARG A 592 -29.52 -10.49 0.08
C ARG A 592 -30.49 -9.58 -0.67
N GLN A 593 -30.17 -8.29 -0.75
CA GLN A 593 -30.96 -7.31 -1.48
C GLN A 593 -30.95 -7.60 -2.99
N ALA A 594 -29.78 -7.93 -3.55
CA ALA A 594 -29.66 -8.32 -4.96
C ALA A 594 -30.53 -9.55 -5.28
N ILE A 595 -30.49 -10.61 -4.47
CA ILE A 595 -31.36 -11.79 -4.63
C ILE A 595 -32.84 -11.40 -4.52
N SER A 596 -33.20 -10.51 -3.59
CA SER A 596 -34.58 -10.03 -3.45
C SER A 596 -35.05 -9.30 -4.70
N LEU A 597 -34.23 -8.40 -5.24
CA LEU A 597 -34.51 -7.65 -6.47
C LEU A 597 -34.65 -8.59 -7.67
N MET A 598 -33.76 -9.58 -7.83
CA MET A 598 -33.88 -10.58 -8.89
C MET A 598 -35.20 -11.33 -8.84
N ARG A 599 -35.63 -11.73 -7.64
CA ARG A 599 -36.90 -12.43 -7.44
C ARG A 599 -38.11 -11.53 -7.69
N GLU A 600 -38.09 -10.31 -7.18
CA GLU A 600 -39.17 -9.32 -7.33
C GLU A 600 -39.40 -8.99 -8.81
N HIS A 601 -38.32 -8.73 -9.55
CA HIS A 601 -38.38 -8.34 -10.95
C HIS A 601 -38.32 -9.53 -11.93
N LYS A 602 -38.18 -10.76 -11.42
CA LYS A 602 -38.10 -12.01 -12.20
C LYS A 602 -36.99 -12.00 -13.25
N VAL A 603 -35.84 -11.44 -12.89
CA VAL A 603 -34.66 -11.33 -13.76
C VAL A 603 -33.57 -12.31 -13.36
N GLY A 604 -32.88 -12.88 -14.35
CA GLY A 604 -31.84 -13.89 -14.16
C GLY A 604 -30.42 -13.32 -14.01
N ALA A 605 -30.28 -12.01 -14.16
CA ALA A 605 -29.05 -11.25 -13.91
C ALA A 605 -29.37 -9.81 -13.51
N LEU A 606 -28.46 -9.21 -12.74
CA LEU A 606 -28.45 -7.78 -12.42
C LEU A 606 -27.12 -7.19 -12.92
N PRO A 607 -27.18 -6.23 -13.85
CA PRO A 607 -26.05 -5.34 -14.14
C PRO A 607 -25.64 -4.57 -12.88
N VAL A 608 -24.36 -4.32 -12.74
CA VAL A 608 -23.79 -3.55 -11.63
C VAL A 608 -23.24 -2.24 -12.18
N VAL A 609 -23.74 -1.12 -11.68
CA VAL A 609 -23.41 0.23 -12.16
C VAL A 609 -22.84 1.05 -11.00
N ARG A 610 -21.77 1.80 -11.26
CA ARG A 610 -21.18 2.78 -10.34
C ARG A 610 -20.95 4.07 -11.10
N ASP A 611 -21.38 5.20 -10.55
CA ASP A 611 -21.21 6.53 -11.15
C ASP A 611 -21.70 6.63 -12.61
N GLY A 612 -22.79 5.93 -12.92
CA GLY A 612 -23.39 5.89 -14.27
C GLY A 612 -22.66 4.98 -15.28
N GLN A 613 -21.61 4.28 -14.84
CA GLN A 613 -20.78 3.39 -15.65
C GLN A 613 -21.07 1.92 -15.34
N LEU A 614 -21.12 1.08 -16.37
CA LEU A 614 -21.26 -0.36 -16.20
C LEU A 614 -19.95 -0.98 -15.69
N VAL A 615 -19.97 -1.54 -14.47
CA VAL A 615 -18.76 -2.07 -13.81
C VAL A 615 -18.79 -3.58 -13.55
N GLY A 616 -19.96 -4.21 -13.65
CA GLY A 616 -20.07 -5.65 -13.39
C GLY A 616 -21.41 -6.27 -13.75
N ILE A 617 -21.51 -7.57 -13.52
CA ILE A 617 -22.77 -8.33 -13.60
C ILE A 617 -22.79 -9.41 -12.52
N VAL A 618 -23.97 -9.65 -11.93
CA VAL A 618 -24.23 -10.81 -11.09
C VAL A 618 -25.41 -11.60 -11.64
N THR A 619 -25.32 -12.93 -11.64
CA THR A 619 -26.33 -13.83 -12.23
C THR A 619 -26.86 -14.83 -11.21
N GLU A 620 -27.99 -15.47 -11.54
CA GLU A 620 -28.53 -16.60 -10.74
C GLU A 620 -27.50 -17.71 -10.56
N THR A 621 -26.61 -17.92 -11.54
CA THR A 621 -25.58 -18.95 -11.47
C THR A 621 -24.56 -18.62 -10.40
N ASP A 622 -24.22 -17.34 -10.22
CA ASP A 622 -23.30 -16.90 -9.17
C ASP A 622 -23.92 -17.14 -7.78
N PHE A 623 -25.18 -16.73 -7.59
CA PHE A 623 -25.90 -17.00 -6.35
C PHE A 623 -26.18 -18.48 -6.10
N SER A 624 -26.44 -19.27 -7.14
CA SER A 624 -26.62 -20.72 -7.01
C SER A 624 -25.33 -21.40 -6.59
N ARG A 625 -24.18 -21.01 -7.14
CA ARG A 625 -22.86 -21.52 -6.69
C ARG A 625 -22.60 -21.16 -5.24
N MET A 626 -22.97 -19.94 -4.83
CA MET A 626 -22.87 -19.53 -3.43
C MET A 626 -23.77 -20.39 -2.53
N ALA A 627 -25.04 -20.57 -2.91
CA ALA A 627 -26.01 -21.33 -2.12
C ALA A 627 -25.66 -22.83 -2.02
N SER A 628 -25.22 -23.46 -3.12
CA SER A 628 -24.76 -24.86 -3.11
C SER A 628 -23.64 -25.08 -2.11
N ARG A 629 -22.67 -24.16 -2.05
CA ARG A 629 -21.56 -24.24 -1.08
C ARG A 629 -22.06 -24.13 0.36
N MET A 630 -22.89 -23.13 0.65
CA MET A 630 -23.48 -22.96 1.99
C MET A 630 -24.28 -24.21 2.42
N LEU A 631 -24.93 -24.91 1.48
CA LEU A 631 -25.68 -26.14 1.74
C LEU A 631 -24.75 -27.35 1.98
N ASP A 632 -23.76 -27.56 1.12
CA ASP A 632 -22.75 -28.64 1.29
C ASP A 632 -22.04 -28.49 2.65
N GLU A 633 -21.81 -27.26 3.08
CA GLU A 633 -21.23 -26.91 4.38
C GLU A 633 -22.17 -27.20 5.57
N SER A 634 -23.48 -26.96 5.42
CA SER A 634 -24.48 -27.26 6.47
C SER A 634 -24.70 -28.77 6.67
N LEU A 635 -24.52 -29.56 5.60
CA LEU A 635 -24.68 -31.01 5.62
C LEU A 635 -23.40 -31.75 6.04
N GLY A 636 -22.23 -31.11 5.97
CA GLY A 636 -20.96 -31.64 6.45
C GLY A 636 -20.72 -31.53 7.96
N GLN A 637 -21.64 -30.90 8.72
CA GLN A 637 -21.58 -30.82 10.18
C GLN A 637 -22.28 -31.98 10.92
N ASP A 638 -22.95 -32.88 10.20
CA ASP A 638 -23.69 -34.04 10.74
C ASP A 638 -22.94 -35.39 10.58
N GLN A 639 -21.62 -35.40 10.33
CA GLN A 639 -20.79 -36.62 10.28
C GLN A 639 -19.67 -36.66 11.32
#